data_AF-A0A4R2GT47-F1
#
_entry.id   AF-A0A4R2GT47-F1
#
_cell.length_a   1.000
_cell.length_b   1.000
_cell.length_c   1.000
_cell.angle_alpha   90.00
_cell.angle_beta   90.00
_cell.angle_gamma   90.00
#
_symmetry.space_group_name_H-M   'P 1'
#
loop_
_entity.id
_entity.type
_entity.pdbx_description
1 polymer ?
#
loop_
_entity_poly.entity_id
_entity_poly.type
_entity_poly.pdbx_seq_one_letter_code
_entity_poly.pdbx_strand_id
1 'polypeptide(L)'
;MERNPIRFVWQNSRLLHVAALLALLAMAPVNWLLLELPRILVDDAVLGVAFRDRSIASFLPLSIPLPERMFQSELRLFQGLALERNAYFIAGCVAVLGLLAIRSLLISLVAALRSVIARRLASLLRLRLFRRIAGSRGMTQDDADEAARLSGGGLSAIAWFFGDAVIVPVMALSQLAIVLAFGVHVGVHSGAMLLGLTIANVIVILWVARSEALLAEEARRRERTMTRATRAAASRAVAIQLHGAFDVEEGYFRSLLTRLDALWRPLARKVSLASAARAFLRECGPLLMITWGCWWVMQGDLTLGGMVSLVFASVLLQRPVNALVAWRRERDRARAVLGEIARANGALAARRPRETQPLTSDVLAAPLSAEGVAAFDPVSGLRVSGVSLDIPLPAHVALIGDSGSGAEVFAGLLGGAYDATAGSIRIGERPLQSIAGPTRPKFIAYAGGAPIILAGTVLENLQYGCAEWSAGGGFVHGPDRATIEEAVRVAGLDDAVYALGLAATVENGDDPQTAARVIAARRAVREELERAGAAALVDPFDPAAYNMHATVAENLMFGLPVGDTFGEANLAAHPFVRAVLAAENLGRPLENMGLAIARSMLEMFEGVPEGHPLFRQFSFFHYGERGAYEELRDRHAGDLRPRGAVAARDRDLLVNLAFRYVESRHRLGLLDDSLKQRIVQARAVFRELLPRGLEAAVAFYRPDEICRAASLADNLLFGRVAHNIAGAEEKVQGVIAATLRQTGLDDLVVSLGLSARISANDMRAMAGRENQLDLARCLARRPDMLVAAGVTENLSPSQAAALLNRLRMWLDGRSLFITMRDAELAENMRMVWFARGGLTRSGAPTGVENGENPA
;
A
#
# COMPACT_ATOMS: atom_id res chain seq x y z
N MET A 1 15.43 4.11 22.43
CA MET A 1 15.80 4.53 21.06
C MET A 1 16.59 5.82 21.16
N GLU A 2 17.68 5.96 20.42
CA GLU A 2 18.50 7.19 20.41
C GLU A 2 17.67 8.35 19.83
N ARG A 3 17.59 9.47 20.57
CA ARG A 3 16.78 10.64 20.18
C ARG A 3 17.60 11.66 19.38
N ASN A 4 18.92 11.57 19.44
CA ASN A 4 19.79 12.45 18.69
C ASN A 4 20.00 11.90 17.26
N PRO A 5 19.55 12.59 16.21
CA PRO A 5 19.63 12.08 14.84
C PRO A 5 21.08 11.85 14.39
N ILE A 6 22.03 12.69 14.82
CA ILE A 6 23.43 12.58 14.40
C ILE A 6 24.07 11.31 14.99
N ARG A 7 23.83 11.05 16.28
CA ARG A 7 24.35 9.85 16.96
C ARG A 7 23.74 8.57 16.38
N PHE A 8 22.44 8.61 16.09
CA PHE A 8 21.73 7.51 15.43
C PHE A 8 22.34 7.18 14.06
N VAL A 9 22.53 8.19 13.20
CA VAL A 9 23.08 8.03 11.86
C VAL A 9 24.49 7.44 11.91
N TRP A 10 25.36 8.01 12.75
CA TRP A 10 26.74 7.56 12.89
C TRP A 10 26.85 6.12 13.38
N GLN A 11 26.05 5.71 14.36
CA GLN A 11 26.10 4.33 14.90
C GLN A 11 25.68 3.27 13.88
N ASN A 12 24.79 3.59 12.93
CA ASN A 12 24.18 2.60 12.04
C ASN A 12 24.77 2.59 10.61
N SER A 13 25.73 3.47 10.28
CA SER A 13 26.25 3.58 8.90
C SER A 13 27.67 4.17 8.75
N ARG A 14 28.60 3.81 9.66
CA ARG A 14 29.97 4.39 9.73
C ARG A 14 30.76 4.32 8.42
N LEU A 15 30.81 3.15 7.77
CA LEU A 15 31.65 2.95 6.58
C LEU A 15 31.24 3.85 5.40
N LEU A 16 29.93 4.02 5.18
CA LEU A 16 29.42 4.88 4.12
C LEU A 16 29.72 6.37 4.40
N HIS A 17 29.69 6.77 5.67
CA HIS A 17 30.09 8.12 6.07
C HIS A 17 31.58 8.35 5.84
N VAL A 18 32.43 7.39 6.20
CA VAL A 18 33.88 7.48 5.94
C VAL A 18 34.16 7.62 4.44
N ALA A 19 33.51 6.82 3.60
CA ALA A 19 33.63 6.94 2.14
C ALA A 19 33.21 8.32 1.62
N ALA A 20 32.11 8.89 2.13
CA ALA A 20 31.68 10.23 1.76
C ALA A 20 32.66 11.32 2.23
N LEU A 21 33.25 11.16 3.41
CA LEU A 21 34.27 12.08 3.93
C LEU A 21 35.56 12.03 3.11
N LEU A 22 35.97 10.85 2.64
CA LEU A 22 37.11 10.70 1.73
C LEU A 22 36.85 11.38 0.37
N ALA A 23 35.62 11.25 -0.17
CA ALA A 23 35.24 11.96 -1.40
C ALA A 23 35.24 13.49 -1.20
N LEU A 24 34.82 13.99 -0.04
CA LEU A 24 34.94 15.41 0.31
C LEU A 24 36.39 15.87 0.41
N LEU A 25 37.27 15.04 0.98
CA LEU A 25 38.70 15.34 1.04
C LEU A 25 39.31 15.46 -0.37
N ALA A 26 38.94 14.57 -1.29
CA ALA A 26 39.37 14.64 -2.69
C ALA A 26 38.85 15.89 -3.42
N MET A 27 37.76 16.52 -2.96
CA MET A 27 37.23 17.75 -3.53
C MET A 27 38.02 19.00 -3.12
N ALA A 28 38.80 18.95 -2.04
CA ALA A 28 39.57 20.08 -1.54
C ALA A 28 40.59 20.65 -2.56
N PRO A 29 41.49 19.84 -3.17
CA PRO A 29 42.44 20.35 -4.16
C PRO A 29 41.74 20.90 -5.41
N VAL A 30 40.62 20.31 -5.82
CA VAL A 30 39.82 20.79 -6.97
C VAL A 30 39.24 22.18 -6.69
N ASN A 31 38.70 22.40 -5.48
CA ASN A 31 38.20 23.72 -5.07
C ASN A 31 39.32 24.76 -4.97
N TRP A 32 40.50 24.35 -4.48
CA TRP A 32 41.68 25.22 -4.42
C TRP A 32 42.12 25.67 -5.82
N LEU A 33 42.29 24.72 -6.75
CA LEU A 33 42.68 25.02 -8.13
C LEU A 33 41.65 25.91 -8.84
N LEU A 34 40.35 25.69 -8.60
CA LEU A 34 39.30 26.56 -9.16
C LEU A 34 39.35 27.99 -8.62
N LEU A 35 39.92 28.24 -7.43
CA LEU A 35 40.15 29.57 -6.89
C LEU A 35 41.44 30.20 -7.47
N GLU A 36 42.47 29.40 -7.77
CA GLU A 36 43.74 29.86 -8.36
C GLU A 36 43.65 30.18 -9.86
N LEU A 37 42.85 29.44 -10.63
CA LEU A 37 42.81 29.58 -12.08
C LEU A 37 42.47 30.98 -12.62
N PRO A 38 41.56 31.76 -12.01
CA PRO A 38 41.34 33.14 -12.43
C PRO A 38 42.61 34.00 -12.31
N ARG A 39 43.42 33.79 -11.26
CA ARG A 39 44.71 34.47 -11.10
C ARG A 39 45.67 34.09 -12.22
N ILE A 40 45.86 32.81 -12.46
CA ILE A 40 46.73 32.27 -13.52
C ILE A 40 46.31 32.80 -14.90
N LEU A 41 45.01 32.78 -15.20
CA LEU A 41 44.50 33.25 -16.50
C LEU A 41 44.72 34.76 -16.69
N VAL A 42 44.45 35.57 -15.67
CA VAL A 42 44.55 37.03 -15.79
C VAL A 42 46.02 37.49 -15.74
N ASP A 43 46.80 37.03 -14.77
CA ASP A 43 48.17 37.50 -14.59
C ASP A 43 49.11 36.88 -15.63
N ASP A 44 49.10 35.56 -15.80
CA ASP A 44 50.08 34.88 -16.65
C ASP A 44 49.71 34.95 -18.13
N ALA A 45 48.43 34.74 -18.47
CA ALA A 45 47.99 34.69 -19.87
C ALA A 45 47.63 36.07 -20.43
N VAL A 46 46.73 36.81 -19.76
CA VAL A 46 46.21 38.10 -20.24
C VAL A 46 47.24 39.22 -20.07
N LEU A 47 47.79 39.41 -18.87
CA LEU A 47 48.82 40.42 -18.63
C LEU A 47 50.22 39.98 -19.07
N GLY A 48 50.41 38.69 -19.39
CA GLY A 48 51.64 38.15 -19.95
C GLY A 48 52.80 38.08 -18.96
N VAL A 49 52.53 38.05 -17.65
CA VAL A 49 53.57 38.06 -16.60
C VAL A 49 54.51 36.86 -16.77
N ALA A 50 53.97 35.67 -17.07
CA ALA A 50 54.76 34.45 -17.29
C ALA A 50 55.59 34.44 -18.59
N PHE A 51 55.35 35.40 -19.50
CA PHE A 51 55.97 35.47 -20.84
C PHE A 51 56.89 36.70 -21.02
N ARG A 52 57.16 37.49 -19.96
CA ARG A 52 57.93 38.76 -20.06
C ARG A 52 59.29 38.62 -20.75
N ASP A 53 59.95 37.47 -20.60
CA ASP A 53 61.29 37.19 -21.18
C ASP A 53 61.36 35.86 -21.95
N ARG A 54 60.22 35.21 -22.24
CA ARG A 54 60.17 33.86 -22.86
C ARG A 54 58.95 33.71 -23.75
N SER A 55 59.08 33.01 -24.88
CA SER A 55 57.95 32.68 -25.78
C SER A 55 57.08 31.52 -25.29
N ILE A 56 57.60 30.71 -24.36
CA ILE A 56 56.97 29.50 -23.82
C ILE A 56 57.01 29.57 -22.29
N ALA A 57 55.86 29.30 -21.65
CA ALA A 57 55.72 29.21 -20.21
C ALA A 57 55.15 27.84 -19.80
N SER A 58 55.42 27.41 -18.56
CA SER A 58 54.92 26.13 -18.06
C SER A 58 53.56 26.30 -17.38
N PHE A 59 52.52 25.64 -17.92
CA PHE A 59 51.16 25.68 -17.39
C PHE A 59 50.98 24.69 -16.24
N LEU A 60 50.47 25.20 -15.11
CA LEU A 60 50.07 24.46 -13.91
C LEU A 60 51.17 23.54 -13.33
N PRO A 61 52.40 24.04 -13.08
CA PRO A 61 53.43 23.24 -12.42
C PRO A 61 52.97 22.90 -10.99
N LEU A 62 53.01 21.61 -10.63
CA LEU A 62 52.68 21.16 -9.29
C LEU A 62 54.00 20.95 -8.52
N SER A 63 54.30 21.83 -7.58
CA SER A 63 55.38 21.65 -6.61
C SER A 63 54.82 21.67 -5.18
N ILE A 64 55.42 20.84 -4.33
CA ILE A 64 55.21 20.90 -2.88
C ILE A 64 56.40 21.67 -2.30
N PRO A 65 56.17 22.86 -1.72
CA PRO A 65 57.21 23.57 -1.00
C PRO A 65 57.53 22.78 0.28
N LEU A 66 58.75 22.24 0.38
CA LEU A 66 59.22 21.55 1.57
C LEU A 66 59.79 22.59 2.57
N PRO A 67 59.72 22.35 3.89
CA PRO A 67 60.29 23.27 4.88
C PRO A 67 61.78 23.49 4.62
N GLU A 68 62.18 24.74 4.35
CA GLU A 68 63.55 25.12 3.96
C GLU A 68 64.63 24.66 4.95
N ARG A 69 64.26 24.44 6.21
CA ARG A 69 65.15 23.96 7.28
C ARG A 69 65.55 22.49 7.13
N MET A 70 64.87 21.71 6.30
CA MET A 70 65.06 20.26 6.21
C MET A 70 65.33 19.78 4.77
N PHE A 71 64.87 20.50 3.74
CA PHE A 71 65.12 20.18 2.33
C PHE A 71 65.41 21.45 1.52
N GLN A 72 66.54 21.49 0.81
CA GLN A 72 66.99 22.66 0.01
C GLN A 72 66.35 22.74 -1.40
N SER A 73 65.31 21.95 -1.67
CA SER A 73 64.66 21.91 -3.00
C SER A 73 63.16 21.64 -2.89
N GLU A 74 62.37 22.30 -3.73
CA GLU A 74 60.95 21.99 -3.91
C GLU A 74 60.76 20.63 -4.58
N LEU A 75 59.85 19.81 -4.05
CA LEU A 75 59.47 18.55 -4.69
C LEU A 75 58.51 18.85 -5.85
N ARG A 76 59.01 18.83 -7.09
CA ARG A 76 58.19 19.04 -8.30
C ARG A 76 57.48 17.74 -8.70
N LEU A 77 56.19 17.65 -8.42
CA LEU A 77 55.32 16.52 -8.80
C LEU A 77 54.96 16.55 -10.29
N PHE A 78 54.83 17.74 -10.88
CA PHE A 78 54.54 17.93 -12.29
C PHE A 78 55.27 19.17 -12.79
N GLN A 79 56.07 19.03 -13.86
CA GLN A 79 56.86 20.14 -14.41
C GLN A 79 56.00 21.19 -15.14
N GLY A 80 54.73 20.87 -15.41
CA GLY A 80 53.78 21.68 -16.17
C GLY A 80 53.91 21.46 -17.68
N LEU A 81 52.93 21.97 -18.44
CA LEU A 81 52.93 21.89 -19.91
C LEU A 81 53.56 23.13 -20.52
N ALA A 82 54.63 22.95 -21.30
CA ALA A 82 55.29 24.04 -22.02
C ALA A 82 54.38 24.52 -23.16
N LEU A 83 53.79 25.71 -23.02
CA LEU A 83 52.80 26.25 -23.96
C LEU A 83 53.13 27.69 -24.37
N GLU A 84 52.84 28.00 -25.63
CA GLU A 84 52.77 29.38 -26.13
C GLU A 84 51.56 30.11 -25.54
N ARG A 85 51.58 31.45 -25.55
CA ARG A 85 50.58 32.28 -24.85
C ARG A 85 49.12 31.98 -25.20
N ASN A 86 48.79 31.81 -26.48
CA ASN A 86 47.42 31.48 -26.91
C ASN A 86 47.01 30.07 -26.45
N ALA A 87 47.92 29.10 -26.58
CA ALA A 87 47.70 27.74 -26.12
C ALA A 87 47.59 27.66 -24.58
N TYR A 88 48.35 28.48 -23.84
CA TYR A 88 48.29 28.60 -22.39
C TYR A 88 46.91 29.10 -21.92
N PHE A 89 46.38 30.15 -22.58
CA PHE A 89 45.04 30.65 -22.28
C PHE A 89 43.96 29.59 -22.55
N ILE A 90 44.01 28.93 -23.71
CA ILE A 90 43.08 27.85 -24.06
C ILE A 90 43.18 26.69 -23.06
N ALA A 91 44.40 26.28 -22.70
CA ALA A 91 44.63 25.23 -21.70
C ALA A 91 44.05 25.60 -20.33
N GLY A 92 44.18 26.87 -19.92
CA GLY A 92 43.54 27.39 -18.71
C GLY A 92 42.02 27.33 -18.76
N CYS A 93 41.39 27.73 -19.89
CA CYS A 93 39.95 27.60 -20.07
C CYS A 93 39.48 26.14 -20.04
N VAL A 94 40.21 25.24 -20.70
CA VAL A 94 39.94 23.79 -20.68
C VAL A 94 40.11 23.21 -19.27
N ALA A 95 41.13 23.65 -18.53
CA ALA A 95 41.36 23.24 -17.15
C ALA A 95 40.21 23.68 -16.22
N VAL A 96 39.68 24.91 -16.38
CA VAL A 96 38.50 25.37 -15.64
C VAL A 96 37.31 24.45 -15.90
N LEU A 97 37.00 24.15 -17.17
CA LEU A 97 35.89 23.25 -17.53
C LEU A 97 36.10 21.83 -17.00
N GLY A 98 37.32 21.29 -17.12
CA GLY A 98 37.68 19.96 -16.61
C GLY A 98 37.55 19.85 -15.09
N LEU A 99 38.04 20.84 -14.35
CA LEU A 99 37.91 20.87 -12.88
C LEU A 99 36.47 21.08 -12.43
N LEU A 100 35.66 21.87 -13.15
CA LEU A 100 34.22 21.96 -12.90
C LEU A 100 33.52 20.61 -13.14
N ALA A 101 33.89 19.88 -14.18
CA ALA A 101 33.36 18.54 -14.44
C ALA A 101 33.76 17.54 -13.34
N ILE A 102 35.04 17.51 -12.94
CA ILE A 102 35.54 16.68 -11.83
C ILE A 102 34.81 17.03 -10.53
N ARG A 103 34.67 18.33 -10.21
CA ARG A 103 33.93 18.80 -9.04
C ARG A 103 32.48 18.33 -9.08
N SER A 104 31.81 18.43 -10.23
CA SER A 104 30.43 17.98 -10.40
C SER A 104 30.29 16.47 -10.21
N LEU A 105 31.24 15.68 -10.72
CA LEU A 105 31.29 14.23 -10.51
C LEU A 105 31.46 13.87 -9.01
N LEU A 106 32.36 14.55 -8.30
CA LEU A 106 32.57 14.34 -6.86
C LEU A 106 31.32 14.74 -6.05
N ILE A 107 30.66 15.85 -6.40
CA ILE A 107 29.39 16.26 -5.78
C ILE A 107 28.32 15.20 -6.02
N SER A 108 28.21 14.68 -7.24
CA SER A 108 27.28 13.60 -7.60
C SER A 108 27.56 12.31 -6.83
N LEU A 109 28.83 11.93 -6.66
CA LEU A 109 29.24 10.78 -5.84
C LEU A 109 28.82 10.96 -4.37
N VAL A 110 29.09 12.13 -3.79
CA VAL A 110 28.67 12.46 -2.42
C VAL A 110 27.14 12.45 -2.29
N ALA A 111 26.42 12.96 -3.28
CA ALA A 111 24.96 12.93 -3.32
C ALA A 111 24.40 11.50 -3.41
N ALA A 112 25.00 10.63 -4.21
CA ALA A 112 24.64 9.21 -4.30
C ALA A 112 24.84 8.49 -2.95
N LEU A 113 25.98 8.71 -2.29
CA LEU A 113 26.26 8.16 -0.96
C LEU A 113 25.25 8.64 0.09
N ARG A 114 24.95 9.95 0.11
CA ARG A 114 23.90 10.54 0.97
C ARG A 114 22.54 9.86 0.77
N SER A 115 22.17 9.61 -0.49
CA SER A 115 20.90 8.95 -0.86
C SER A 115 20.85 7.50 -0.37
N VAL A 116 21.95 6.74 -0.51
CA VAL A 116 22.05 5.36 0.00
C VAL A 116 21.92 5.31 1.52
N ILE A 117 22.62 6.21 2.24
CA ILE A 117 22.54 6.32 3.70
C ILE A 117 21.10 6.63 4.13
N ALA A 118 20.46 7.61 3.49
CA ALA A 118 19.10 8.02 3.78
C ALA A 118 18.10 6.87 3.63
N ARG A 119 18.10 6.18 2.47
CA ARG A 119 17.22 5.03 2.24
C ARG A 119 17.44 3.91 3.25
N ARG A 120 18.69 3.53 3.49
CA ARG A 120 19.04 2.41 4.40
C ARG A 120 18.59 2.68 5.83
N LEU A 121 18.84 3.88 6.35
CA LEU A 121 18.48 4.25 7.72
C LEU A 121 16.97 4.43 7.90
N ALA A 122 16.28 5.00 6.89
CA ALA A 122 14.83 5.08 6.89
C ALA A 122 14.18 3.69 6.89
N SER A 123 14.62 2.78 6.01
CA SER A 123 14.11 1.40 5.97
C SER A 123 14.37 0.64 7.27
N LEU A 124 15.54 0.82 7.88
CA LEU A 124 15.86 0.22 9.17
C LEU A 124 14.93 0.73 10.28
N LEU A 125 14.61 2.03 10.29
CA LEU A 125 13.68 2.58 11.29
C LEU A 125 12.24 2.10 11.04
N ARG A 126 11.79 2.06 9.78
CA ARG A 126 10.48 1.49 9.41
C ARG A 126 10.35 0.05 9.87
N LEU A 127 11.37 -0.79 9.64
CA LEU A 127 11.36 -2.18 10.10
C LEU A 127 11.33 -2.29 11.64
N ARG A 128 12.06 -1.42 12.35
CA ARG A 128 12.02 -1.38 13.82
C ARG A 128 10.64 -0.98 14.33
N LEU A 129 10.00 0.02 13.72
CA LEU A 129 8.64 0.44 14.08
C LEU A 129 7.62 -0.63 13.75
N PHE A 130 7.68 -1.22 12.56
CA PHE A 130 6.83 -2.34 12.16
C PHE A 130 6.91 -3.50 13.16
N ARG A 131 8.12 -3.97 13.51
CA ARG A 131 8.32 -5.03 14.52
C ARG A 131 7.80 -4.67 15.91
N ARG A 132 7.68 -3.38 16.22
CA ARG A 132 7.17 -2.89 17.50
C ARG A 132 5.66 -2.84 17.51
N ILE A 133 5.06 -2.31 16.45
CA ILE A 133 3.62 -2.27 16.20
C ILE A 133 3.06 -3.70 16.14
N ALA A 134 3.65 -4.56 15.29
CA ALA A 134 3.23 -5.95 15.13
C ALA A 134 3.46 -6.81 16.39
N GLY A 135 4.30 -6.34 17.33
CA GLY A 135 4.64 -7.08 18.56
C GLY A 135 4.00 -6.53 19.83
N SER A 136 3.19 -5.47 19.77
CA SER A 136 2.49 -4.90 20.93
C SER A 136 1.10 -5.53 21.09
N ARG A 137 0.72 -5.87 22.33
CA ARG A 137 -0.64 -6.36 22.66
C ARG A 137 -1.57 -5.20 23.01
N GLY A 138 -2.88 -5.40 22.80
CA GLY A 138 -3.93 -4.45 23.21
C GLY A 138 -3.76 -3.06 22.60
N MET A 139 -3.40 -2.98 21.31
CA MET A 139 -3.27 -1.71 20.60
C MET A 139 -4.65 -1.22 20.14
N THR A 140 -5.00 0.04 20.40
CA THR A 140 -6.22 0.64 19.86
C THR A 140 -6.03 1.04 18.40
N GLN A 141 -7.13 1.31 17.68
CA GLN A 141 -7.05 1.84 16.31
C GLN A 141 -6.30 3.19 16.26
N ASP A 142 -6.55 4.07 17.24
CA ASP A 142 -5.86 5.36 17.33
C ASP A 142 -4.33 5.21 17.49
N ASP A 143 -3.89 4.25 18.32
CA ASP A 143 -2.47 3.93 18.50
C ASP A 143 -1.85 3.40 17.19
N ALA A 144 -2.60 2.55 16.47
CA ALA A 144 -2.17 2.00 15.18
C ALA A 144 -2.03 3.10 14.12
N ASP A 145 -3.01 3.98 14.03
CA ASP A 145 -3.03 5.10 13.10
C ASP A 145 -1.93 6.11 13.44
N GLU A 146 -1.68 6.41 14.71
CA GLU A 146 -0.57 7.27 15.11
C GLU A 146 0.78 6.66 14.72
N ALA A 147 0.98 5.37 14.99
CA ALA A 147 2.20 4.67 14.62
C ALA A 147 2.38 4.60 13.10
N ALA A 148 1.30 4.38 12.34
CA ALA A 148 1.29 4.39 10.88
C ALA A 148 1.63 5.79 10.32
N ARG A 149 1.00 6.85 10.84
CA ARG A 149 1.29 8.25 10.48
C ARG A 149 2.76 8.60 10.72
N LEU A 150 3.31 8.19 11.86
CA LEU A 150 4.72 8.44 12.21
C LEU A 150 5.69 7.64 11.33
N SER A 151 5.40 6.37 11.05
CA SER A 151 6.22 5.50 10.20
C SER A 151 6.17 5.90 8.72
N GLY A 152 5.00 6.36 8.26
CA GLY A 152 4.74 6.84 6.91
C GLY A 152 5.16 8.30 6.74
N GLY A 153 4.22 9.23 6.93
CA GLY A 153 4.41 10.66 6.65
C GLY A 153 5.49 11.32 7.50
N GLY A 154 5.51 11.04 8.81
CA GLY A 154 6.46 11.64 9.75
C GLY A 154 7.92 11.30 9.38
N LEU A 155 8.24 10.02 9.25
CA LEU A 155 9.58 9.56 8.89
C LEU A 155 9.97 9.94 7.46
N SER A 156 9.05 9.87 6.49
CA SER A 156 9.35 10.21 5.10
C SER A 156 9.72 11.69 4.95
N ALA A 157 9.11 12.57 5.74
CA ALA A 157 9.43 14.00 5.77
C ALA A 157 10.86 14.31 6.27
N ILE A 158 11.51 13.40 6.99
CA ILE A 158 12.86 13.62 7.54
C ILE A 158 13.92 12.64 7.00
N ALA A 159 13.53 11.70 6.15
CA ALA A 159 14.40 10.59 5.73
C ALA A 159 15.67 11.07 5.01
N TRP A 160 15.57 12.12 4.19
CA TRP A 160 16.73 12.70 3.50
C TRP A 160 17.77 13.25 4.49
N PHE A 161 17.34 13.74 5.66
CA PHE A 161 18.24 14.33 6.66
C PHE A 161 19.25 13.32 7.17
N PHE A 162 18.94 12.03 7.17
CA PHE A 162 19.88 10.99 7.59
C PHE A 162 21.15 10.96 6.73
N GLY A 163 21.06 11.26 5.44
CA GLY A 163 22.25 11.43 4.59
C GLY A 163 22.99 12.75 4.87
N ASP A 164 22.26 13.79 5.25
CA ASP A 164 22.81 15.14 5.42
C ASP A 164 23.40 15.39 6.81
N ALA A 165 23.04 14.58 7.79
CA ALA A 165 23.30 14.79 9.21
C ALA A 165 24.77 15.08 9.53
N VAL A 166 25.70 14.37 8.89
CA VAL A 166 27.15 14.54 9.10
C VAL A 166 27.83 15.18 7.89
N ILE A 167 27.40 14.83 6.67
CA ILE A 167 28.10 15.17 5.44
C ILE A 167 27.98 16.66 5.11
N VAL A 168 26.80 17.26 5.25
CA VAL A 168 26.58 18.68 4.89
C VAL A 168 27.38 19.64 5.77
N PRO A 169 27.42 19.50 7.11
CA PRO A 169 28.26 20.35 7.95
C PRO A 169 29.75 20.25 7.62
N VAL A 170 30.27 19.03 7.41
CA VAL A 170 31.69 18.85 7.07
C VAL A 170 32.00 19.44 5.70
N MET A 171 31.13 19.25 4.71
CA MET A 171 31.26 19.85 3.39
C MET A 171 31.24 21.39 3.47
N ALA A 172 30.33 21.97 4.25
CA ALA A 172 30.23 23.42 4.39
C ALA A 172 31.43 24.02 5.13
N LEU A 173 31.87 23.39 6.23
CA LEU A 173 33.02 23.83 7.01
C LEU A 173 34.34 23.69 6.24
N SER A 174 34.51 22.60 5.49
CA SER A 174 35.69 22.41 4.63
C SER A 174 35.75 23.45 3.51
N GLN A 175 34.63 23.76 2.87
CA GLN A 175 34.58 24.82 1.86
C GLN A 175 34.92 26.19 2.47
N LEU A 176 34.40 26.50 3.66
CA LEU A 176 34.73 27.73 4.36
C LEU A 176 36.22 27.82 4.69
N ALA A 177 36.79 26.73 5.21
CA ALA A 177 38.22 26.65 5.53
C ALA A 177 39.10 26.85 4.28
N ILE A 178 38.73 26.25 3.14
CA ILE A 178 39.44 26.41 1.87
C ILE A 178 39.41 27.87 1.40
N VAL A 179 38.24 28.52 1.43
CA VAL A 179 38.10 29.92 0.99
C VAL A 179 38.91 30.87 1.89
N LEU A 180 38.88 30.66 3.20
CA LEU A 180 39.65 31.48 4.14
C LEU A 180 41.16 31.23 4.03
N ALA A 181 41.58 29.97 3.90
CA ALA A 181 42.98 29.62 3.67
C ALA A 181 43.50 30.21 2.36
N PHE A 182 42.68 30.19 1.31
CA PHE A 182 43.01 30.83 0.03
C PHE A 182 43.15 32.35 0.17
N GLY A 183 42.25 33.01 0.90
CA GLY A 183 42.38 34.45 1.19
C GLY A 183 43.69 34.79 1.91
N VAL A 184 44.07 34.01 2.92
CA VAL A 184 45.36 34.19 3.62
C VAL A 184 46.55 33.90 2.71
N HIS A 185 46.44 32.92 1.82
CA HIS A 185 47.47 32.60 0.82
C HIS A 185 47.71 33.74 -0.17
N VAL A 186 46.63 34.42 -0.61
CA VAL A 186 46.73 35.60 -1.49
C VAL A 186 47.28 36.81 -0.73
N GLY A 187 46.91 37.00 0.54
CA GLY A 187 47.52 38.01 1.41
C GLY A 187 46.79 38.18 2.73
N VAL A 188 47.53 38.52 3.80
CA VAL A 188 47.01 38.58 5.18
C VAL A 188 45.83 39.55 5.31
N HIS A 189 45.90 40.72 4.67
CA HIS A 189 44.81 41.71 4.70
C HIS A 189 43.54 41.21 3.98
N SER A 190 43.71 40.53 2.84
CA SER A 190 42.59 39.96 2.10
C SER A 190 41.93 38.79 2.86
N GLY A 191 42.73 37.95 3.52
CA GLY A 191 42.25 36.91 4.43
C GLY A 191 41.47 37.48 5.62
N ALA A 192 41.96 38.55 6.25
CA ALA A 192 41.26 39.24 7.34
C ALA A 192 39.91 39.83 6.88
N MET A 193 39.84 40.35 5.67
CA MET A 193 38.62 40.89 5.09
C MET A 193 37.58 39.79 4.79
N LEU A 194 38.00 38.66 4.21
CA LEU A 194 37.13 37.49 4.01
C LEU A 194 36.65 36.89 5.34
N LEU A 195 37.50 36.89 6.37
CA LEU A 195 37.12 36.49 7.72
C LEU A 195 36.06 37.44 8.30
N GLY A 196 36.27 38.76 8.19
CA GLY A 196 35.28 39.76 8.61
C GLY A 196 33.94 39.59 7.89
N LEU A 197 33.96 39.37 6.58
CA LEU A 197 32.76 39.09 5.78
C LEU A 197 32.09 37.77 6.22
N THR A 198 32.87 36.75 6.58
CA THR A 198 32.35 35.48 7.13
C THR A 198 31.63 35.72 8.46
N ILE A 199 32.26 36.46 9.38
CA ILE A 199 31.68 36.77 10.69
C ILE A 199 30.39 37.56 10.53
N ALA A 200 30.39 38.59 9.68
CA ALA A 200 29.20 39.36 9.36
C ALA A 200 28.08 38.47 8.79
N ASN A 201 28.42 37.56 7.87
CA ASN A 201 27.47 36.61 7.28
C ASN A 201 26.88 35.70 8.35
N VAL A 202 27.71 35.12 9.21
CA VAL A 202 27.27 34.26 10.32
C VAL A 202 26.34 35.02 11.25
N ILE A 203 26.65 36.26 11.65
CA ILE A 203 25.81 37.07 12.54
C ILE A 203 24.44 37.33 11.91
N VAL A 204 24.39 37.85 10.68
CA VAL A 204 23.15 38.16 9.97
C VAL A 204 22.30 36.90 9.78
N ILE A 205 22.95 35.79 9.42
CA ILE A 205 22.30 34.52 9.19
C ILE A 205 21.76 33.91 10.50
N LEU A 206 22.49 34.01 11.62
CA LEU A 206 21.99 33.59 12.93
C LEU A 206 20.78 34.43 13.36
N TRP A 207 20.80 35.74 13.06
CA TRP A 207 19.67 36.63 13.29
C TRP A 207 18.44 36.25 12.44
N VAL A 208 18.63 35.95 11.14
CA VAL A 208 17.59 35.43 10.24
C VAL A 208 17.04 34.10 10.76
N ALA A 209 17.93 33.15 11.09
CA ALA A 209 17.55 31.82 11.56
C ALA A 209 16.75 31.89 12.86
N ARG A 210 17.14 32.76 13.80
CA ARG A 210 16.40 33.00 15.05
C ARG A 210 15.03 33.61 14.77
N SER A 211 14.96 34.60 13.88
CA SER A 211 13.71 35.29 13.53
C SER A 211 12.71 34.34 12.85
N GLU A 212 13.19 33.53 11.91
CA GLU A 212 12.36 32.53 11.21
C GLU A 212 11.94 31.37 12.14
N ALA A 213 12.79 30.97 13.09
CA ALA A 213 12.42 29.96 14.08
C ALA A 213 11.28 30.43 14.99
N LEU A 214 11.32 31.69 15.44
CA LEU A 214 10.24 32.31 16.21
C LEU A 214 8.95 32.40 15.39
N LEU A 215 9.05 32.82 14.13
CA LEU A 215 7.91 32.88 13.21
C LEU A 215 7.29 31.49 12.99
N ALA A 216 8.11 30.47 12.78
CA ALA A 216 7.64 29.09 12.58
C ALA A 216 6.96 28.51 13.83
N GLU A 217 7.43 28.87 15.03
CA GLU A 217 6.78 28.44 16.27
C GLU A 217 5.41 29.09 16.44
N GLU A 218 5.29 30.38 16.17
CA GLU A 218 4.02 31.09 16.21
C GLU A 218 3.06 30.61 15.11
N ALA A 219 3.59 30.28 13.92
CA ALA A 219 2.83 29.68 12.83
C ALA A 219 2.19 28.35 13.26
N ARG A 220 2.97 27.49 13.93
CA ARG A 220 2.48 26.22 14.47
C ARG A 220 1.39 26.43 15.54
N ARG A 221 1.56 27.44 16.41
CA ARG A 221 0.55 27.79 17.42
C ARG A 221 -0.73 28.28 16.77
N ARG A 222 -0.63 29.19 15.80
CA ARG A 222 -1.74 29.70 14.98
C ARG A 222 -2.50 28.55 14.31
N GLU A 223 -1.77 27.64 13.66
CA GLU A 223 -2.36 26.49 12.96
C GLU A 223 -3.12 25.56 13.92
N ARG A 224 -2.55 25.27 15.09
CA ARG A 224 -3.22 24.46 16.12
C ARG A 224 -4.49 25.13 16.63
N THR A 225 -4.47 26.44 16.87
CA THR A 225 -5.65 27.21 17.29
C THR A 225 -6.72 27.21 16.21
N MET A 226 -6.34 27.40 14.95
CA MET A 226 -7.24 27.37 13.80
C MET A 226 -7.89 25.99 13.64
N THR A 227 -7.09 24.92 13.66
CA THR A 227 -7.57 23.53 13.57
C THR A 227 -8.59 23.23 14.67
N ARG A 228 -8.33 23.67 15.91
CA ARG A 228 -9.26 23.51 17.03
C ARG A 228 -10.57 24.27 16.81
N ALA A 229 -10.49 25.52 16.37
CA ALA A 229 -11.67 26.35 16.11
C ALA A 229 -12.53 25.74 14.97
N THR A 230 -11.91 25.34 13.87
CA THR A 230 -12.60 24.69 12.73
C THR A 230 -13.23 23.36 13.14
N ARG A 231 -12.52 22.53 13.91
CA ARG A 231 -13.07 21.26 14.40
C ARG A 231 -14.25 21.50 15.34
N ALA A 232 -14.17 22.51 16.21
CA ALA A 232 -15.26 22.89 17.10
C ALA A 232 -16.49 23.36 16.32
N ALA A 233 -16.32 24.19 15.29
CA ALA A 233 -17.40 24.59 14.40
C ALA A 233 -18.00 23.39 13.65
N ALA A 234 -17.17 22.50 13.10
CA ALA A 234 -17.62 21.29 12.40
C ALA A 234 -18.44 20.37 13.30
N SER A 235 -17.99 20.16 14.55
CA SER A 235 -18.73 19.36 15.53
C SER A 235 -20.09 19.95 15.91
N ARG A 236 -20.28 21.27 15.71
CA ARG A 236 -21.54 21.98 15.95
C ARG A 236 -22.31 22.30 14.66
N ALA A 237 -21.89 21.80 13.50
CA ALA A 237 -22.43 22.23 12.20
C ALA A 237 -23.95 22.10 12.12
N VAL A 238 -24.51 20.98 12.59
CA VAL A 238 -25.96 20.74 12.61
C VAL A 238 -26.66 21.74 13.54
N ALA A 239 -26.10 22.02 14.72
CA ALA A 239 -26.66 23.00 15.65
C ALA A 239 -26.60 24.44 15.09
N ILE A 240 -25.53 24.80 14.38
CA ILE A 240 -25.39 26.10 13.72
C ILE A 240 -26.50 26.30 12.68
N GLN A 241 -26.80 25.26 11.90
CA GLN A 241 -27.88 25.27 10.91
C GLN A 241 -29.27 25.35 11.57
N LEU A 242 -29.53 24.52 12.59
CA LEU A 242 -30.83 24.46 13.27
C LEU A 242 -31.19 25.75 14.01
N HIS A 243 -30.20 26.46 14.56
CA HIS A 243 -30.42 27.69 15.33
C HIS A 243 -30.18 28.98 14.54
N GLY A 244 -29.87 28.90 13.23
CA GLY A 244 -29.58 30.09 12.41
C GLY A 244 -28.35 30.89 12.89
N ALA A 245 -27.41 30.24 13.56
CA ALA A 245 -26.29 30.90 14.26
C ALA A 245 -25.07 31.17 13.34
N PHE A 246 -25.24 31.10 12.02
CA PHE A 246 -24.14 31.19 11.06
C PHE A 246 -23.37 32.52 11.17
N ASP A 247 -24.07 33.65 11.17
CA ASP A 247 -23.44 34.99 11.22
C ASP A 247 -22.65 35.21 12.53
N VAL A 248 -23.11 34.62 13.63
CA VAL A 248 -22.45 34.70 14.95
C VAL A 248 -21.16 33.90 14.94
N GLU A 249 -21.19 32.65 14.47
CA GLU A 249 -19.99 31.81 14.36
C GLU A 249 -19.00 32.37 13.33
N GLU A 250 -19.48 32.93 12.21
CA GLU A 250 -18.62 33.63 11.25
C GLU A 250 -17.96 34.86 11.89
N GLY A 251 -18.72 35.69 12.61
CA GLY A 251 -18.20 36.85 13.33
C GLY A 251 -17.13 36.47 14.36
N TYR A 252 -17.37 35.40 15.14
CA TYR A 252 -16.37 34.84 16.04
C TYR A 252 -15.11 34.41 15.29
N PHE A 253 -15.25 33.66 14.20
CA PHE A 253 -14.13 33.15 13.42
C PHE A 253 -13.32 34.28 12.76
N ARG A 254 -13.97 35.31 12.20
CA ARG A 254 -13.33 36.53 11.70
C ARG A 254 -12.56 37.26 12.82
N SER A 255 -13.13 37.37 14.02
CA SER A 255 -12.44 38.00 15.17
C SER A 255 -11.20 37.21 15.64
N LEU A 256 -11.23 35.89 15.47
CA LEU A 256 -10.09 35.03 15.78
C LEU A 256 -8.99 35.24 14.74
N LEU A 257 -9.34 35.27 13.45
CA LEU A 257 -8.41 35.56 12.36
C LEU A 257 -7.71 36.91 12.55
N THR A 258 -8.44 37.98 12.84
CA THR A 258 -7.86 39.31 13.06
C THR A 258 -6.92 39.35 14.26
N ARG A 259 -7.28 38.69 15.37
CA ARG A 259 -6.39 38.56 16.55
C ARG A 259 -5.11 37.81 16.23
N LEU A 260 -5.21 36.68 15.53
CA LEU A 260 -4.03 35.89 15.12
C LEU A 260 -3.14 36.65 14.12
N ASP A 261 -3.74 37.43 13.21
CA ASP A 261 -2.99 38.29 12.29
C ASP A 261 -2.27 39.45 12.99
N ALA A 262 -2.88 40.05 14.01
CA ALA A 262 -2.26 41.14 14.78
C ALA A 262 -0.96 40.67 15.48
N LEU A 263 -0.95 39.44 15.99
CA LEU A 263 0.24 38.81 16.59
C LEU A 263 1.31 38.46 15.54
N TRP A 264 0.90 38.10 14.32
CA TRP A 264 1.78 37.67 13.23
C TRP A 264 2.59 38.82 12.60
N ARG A 265 1.94 39.97 12.35
CA ARG A 265 2.53 41.13 11.66
C ARG A 265 3.89 41.60 12.21
N PRO A 266 4.10 41.80 13.53
CA PRO A 266 5.39 42.25 14.05
C PRO A 266 6.51 41.21 13.87
N LEU A 267 6.19 39.91 13.96
CA LEU A 267 7.17 38.85 13.70
C LEU A 267 7.56 38.79 12.22
N ALA A 268 6.58 38.92 11.32
CA ALA A 268 6.83 38.96 9.87
C ALA A 268 7.77 40.13 9.51
N ARG A 269 7.55 41.33 10.08
CA ARG A 269 8.43 42.50 9.88
C ARG A 269 9.87 42.22 10.32
N LYS A 270 10.09 41.56 11.46
CA LYS A 270 11.44 41.18 11.93
C LYS A 270 12.14 40.24 10.95
N VAL A 271 11.42 39.26 10.40
CA VAL A 271 11.95 38.34 9.38
C VAL A 271 12.27 39.07 8.06
N SER A 272 11.42 40.00 7.64
CA SER A 272 11.67 40.82 6.45
C SER A 272 12.93 41.68 6.60
N LEU A 273 13.11 42.35 7.75
CA LEU A 273 14.30 43.15 8.01
C LEU A 273 15.58 42.30 8.03
N ALA A 274 15.52 41.13 8.69
CA ALA A 274 16.63 40.19 8.71
C ALA A 274 16.97 39.67 7.29
N SER A 275 15.94 39.41 6.49
CA SER A 275 16.09 39.00 5.09
C SER A 275 16.70 40.09 4.22
N ALA A 276 16.32 41.36 4.44
CA ALA A 276 16.89 42.51 3.75
C ALA A 276 18.38 42.68 4.09
N ALA A 277 18.76 42.56 5.37
CA ALA A 277 20.16 42.60 5.80
C ALA A 277 21.00 41.48 5.15
N ARG A 278 20.44 40.26 5.06
CA ARG A 278 21.08 39.14 4.36
C ARG A 278 21.26 39.42 2.86
N ALA A 279 20.26 40.01 2.22
CA ALA A 279 20.34 40.38 0.80
C ALA A 279 21.41 41.45 0.56
N PHE A 280 21.43 42.49 1.39
CA PHE A 280 22.44 43.54 1.35
C PHE A 280 23.86 42.98 1.48
N LEU A 281 24.10 42.13 2.49
CA LEU A 281 25.42 41.55 2.71
C LEU A 281 25.90 40.66 1.55
N ARG A 282 24.96 40.00 0.85
CA ARG A 282 25.29 39.20 -0.34
C ARG A 282 25.87 40.05 -1.46
N GLU A 283 25.29 41.23 -1.71
CA GLU A 283 25.75 42.13 -2.78
C GLU A 283 27.00 42.92 -2.36
N CYS A 284 27.13 43.26 -1.07
CA CYS A 284 28.30 44.00 -0.56
C CYS A 284 29.60 43.20 -0.64
N GLY A 285 29.57 41.88 -0.46
CA GLY A 285 30.79 41.06 -0.41
C GLY A 285 31.70 41.24 -1.64
N PRO A 286 31.22 40.96 -2.86
CA PRO A 286 31.98 41.17 -4.09
C PRO A 286 32.35 42.64 -4.33
N LEU A 287 31.45 43.58 -4.03
CA LEU A 287 31.72 45.00 -4.22
C LEU A 287 32.85 45.51 -3.32
N LEU A 288 32.85 45.10 -2.05
CA LEU A 288 33.93 45.40 -1.11
C LEU A 288 35.26 44.81 -1.58
N MET A 289 35.26 43.57 -2.11
CA MET A 289 36.45 42.97 -2.71
C MET A 289 36.97 43.75 -3.91
N ILE A 290 36.08 44.28 -4.76
CA ILE A 290 36.48 45.12 -5.89
C ILE A 290 37.07 46.45 -5.39
N THR A 291 36.38 47.16 -4.49
CA THR A 291 36.81 48.49 -4.04
C THR A 291 38.15 48.46 -3.30
N TRP A 292 38.30 47.58 -2.30
CA TRP A 292 39.57 47.43 -1.57
C TRP A 292 40.62 46.65 -2.37
N GLY A 293 40.19 45.71 -3.22
CA GLY A 293 41.08 45.00 -4.13
C GLY A 293 41.77 45.95 -5.11
N CYS A 294 41.05 46.89 -5.72
CA CYS A 294 41.61 47.93 -6.56
C CYS A 294 42.66 48.76 -5.81
N TRP A 295 42.37 49.13 -4.56
CA TRP A 295 43.32 49.86 -3.72
C TRP A 295 44.61 49.06 -3.47
N TRP A 296 44.51 47.77 -3.11
CA TRP A 296 45.69 46.91 -2.92
C TRP A 296 46.46 46.66 -4.22
N VAL A 297 45.77 46.59 -5.36
CA VAL A 297 46.42 46.50 -6.68
C VAL A 297 47.21 47.78 -6.99
N MET A 298 46.66 48.96 -6.68
CA MET A 298 47.36 50.24 -6.86
C MET A 298 48.59 50.39 -5.96
N GLN A 299 48.57 49.78 -4.76
CA GLN A 299 49.72 49.77 -3.85
C GLN A 299 50.78 48.71 -4.21
N GLY A 300 50.45 47.77 -5.11
CA GLY A 300 51.34 46.67 -5.50
C GLY A 300 51.29 45.46 -4.56
N ASP A 301 50.43 45.47 -3.56
CA ASP A 301 50.26 44.38 -2.58
C ASP A 301 49.45 43.20 -3.14
N LEU A 302 48.73 43.40 -4.25
CA LEU A 302 47.85 42.41 -4.86
C LEU A 302 47.95 42.47 -6.40
N THR A 303 47.91 41.32 -7.06
CA THR A 303 47.84 41.27 -8.53
C THR A 303 46.40 41.42 -9.03
N LEU A 304 46.23 41.83 -10.30
CA LEU A 304 44.90 41.97 -10.89
C LEU A 304 44.14 40.63 -10.90
N GLY A 305 44.83 39.52 -11.22
CA GLY A 305 44.28 38.18 -11.16
C GLY A 305 43.99 37.71 -9.73
N GLY A 306 44.80 38.12 -8.76
CA GLY A 306 44.55 37.89 -7.34
C GLY A 306 43.25 38.55 -6.88
N MET A 307 42.99 39.79 -7.31
CA MET A 307 41.73 40.48 -7.06
C MET A 307 40.53 39.73 -7.67
N VAL A 308 40.60 39.30 -8.92
CA VAL A 308 39.52 38.53 -9.58
C VAL A 308 39.22 37.24 -8.78
N SER A 309 40.26 36.55 -8.32
CA SER A 309 40.13 35.34 -7.52
C SER A 309 39.49 35.61 -6.15
N LEU A 310 39.82 36.73 -5.50
CA LEU A 310 39.19 37.15 -4.24
C LEU A 310 37.71 37.53 -4.41
N VAL A 311 37.35 38.20 -5.51
CA VAL A 311 35.95 38.48 -5.85
C VAL A 311 35.19 37.16 -6.00
N PHE A 312 35.74 36.19 -6.74
CA PHE A 312 35.14 34.87 -6.90
C PHE A 312 35.02 34.11 -5.56
N ALA A 313 36.07 34.16 -4.72
CA ALA A 313 36.09 33.57 -3.38
C ALA A 313 34.96 34.13 -2.50
N SER A 314 34.70 35.45 -2.55
CA SER A 314 33.64 36.10 -1.77
C SER A 314 32.22 35.64 -2.15
N VAL A 315 31.99 35.31 -3.43
CA VAL A 315 30.71 34.74 -3.90
C VAL A 315 30.56 33.30 -3.40
N LEU A 316 31.63 32.51 -3.46
CA LEU A 316 31.63 31.12 -3.00
C LEU A 316 31.44 30.99 -1.49
N LEU A 317 31.86 32.00 -0.72
CA LEU A 317 31.76 32.06 0.74
C LEU A 317 30.31 31.96 1.26
N GLN A 318 29.33 32.42 0.48
CA GLN A 318 27.94 32.50 0.94
C GLN A 318 27.23 31.14 0.98
N ARG A 319 27.60 30.23 0.08
CA ARG A 319 27.00 28.90 -0.07
C ARG A 319 27.10 28.04 1.20
N PRO A 320 28.29 27.84 1.80
CA PRO A 320 28.43 26.99 2.98
C PRO A 320 27.68 27.54 4.20
N VAL A 321 27.65 28.87 4.37
CA VAL A 321 26.93 29.47 5.51
C VAL A 321 25.41 29.25 5.39
N ASN A 322 24.85 29.40 4.19
CA ASN A 322 23.44 29.10 3.93
C ASN A 322 23.11 27.61 4.15
N ALA A 323 24.01 26.71 3.72
CA ALA A 323 23.84 25.27 3.90
C ALA A 323 23.79 24.87 5.38
N LEU A 324 24.64 25.44 6.24
CA LEU A 324 24.66 25.16 7.69
C LEU A 324 23.36 25.55 8.38
N VAL A 325 22.69 26.61 7.91
CA VAL A 325 21.43 27.08 8.51
C VAL A 325 20.25 26.24 8.09
N ALA A 326 20.18 25.91 6.80
CA ALA A 326 19.21 24.95 6.29
C ALA A 326 19.35 23.62 7.03
N TRP A 327 20.59 23.13 7.18
CA TRP A 327 20.90 21.92 7.93
C TRP A 327 20.46 22.01 9.40
N ARG A 328 20.71 23.15 10.09
CA ARG A 328 20.27 23.33 11.49
C ARG A 328 18.76 23.21 11.63
N ARG A 329 17.99 23.86 10.75
CA ARG A 329 16.52 23.79 10.78
C ARG A 329 16.04 22.36 10.57
N GLU A 330 16.63 21.66 9.62
CA GLU A 330 16.25 20.29 9.31
C GLU A 330 16.65 19.32 10.43
N ARG A 331 17.79 19.53 11.08
CA ARG A 331 18.19 18.81 12.28
C ARG A 331 17.18 18.97 13.41
N ASP A 332 16.70 20.19 13.63
CA ASP A 332 15.75 20.47 14.71
C ASP A 332 14.38 19.84 14.41
N ARG A 333 13.94 19.84 13.14
CA ARG A 333 12.76 19.07 12.67
C ARG A 333 12.93 17.56 12.87
N ALA A 334 14.04 16.99 12.40
CA ALA A 334 14.34 15.57 12.55
C ALA A 334 14.39 15.15 14.03
N ARG A 335 14.93 16.00 14.90
CA ARG A 335 14.95 15.75 16.36
C ARG A 335 13.54 15.71 16.96
N ALA A 336 12.63 16.59 16.53
CA ALA A 336 11.24 16.60 16.99
C ALA A 336 10.51 15.31 16.58
N VAL A 337 10.57 14.95 15.30
CA VAL A 337 9.93 13.73 14.76
C VAL A 337 10.53 12.46 15.39
N LEU A 338 11.85 12.37 15.53
CA LEU A 338 12.48 11.25 16.25
C LEU A 338 12.07 11.21 17.73
N GLY A 339 11.79 12.37 18.34
CA GLY A 339 11.25 12.46 19.70
C GLY A 339 9.84 11.91 19.81
N GLU A 340 8.97 12.19 18.83
CA GLU A 340 7.63 11.60 18.71
C GLU A 340 7.71 10.09 18.49
N ILE A 341 8.49 9.65 17.52
CA ILE A 341 8.74 8.23 17.25
C ILE A 341 9.28 7.52 18.49
N ALA A 342 10.23 8.12 19.22
CA ALA A 342 10.79 7.54 20.43
C ALA A 342 9.77 7.44 21.58
N ARG A 343 8.83 8.40 21.68
CA ARG A 343 7.73 8.36 22.67
C ARG A 343 6.72 7.28 22.31
N ALA A 344 6.23 7.27 21.07
CA ALA A 344 5.32 6.23 20.58
C ALA A 344 5.93 4.83 20.73
N ASN A 345 7.19 4.66 20.33
CA ASN A 345 7.92 3.41 20.51
C ASN A 345 8.12 3.04 22.00
N GLY A 346 8.27 4.02 22.89
CA GLY A 346 8.35 3.78 24.34
C GLY A 346 7.04 3.26 24.91
N ALA A 347 5.92 3.87 24.53
CA ALA A 347 4.59 3.41 24.92
C ALA A 347 4.30 1.99 24.41
N LEU A 348 4.63 1.70 23.14
CA LEU A 348 4.48 0.36 22.55
C LEU A 348 5.41 -0.67 23.22
N ALA A 349 6.64 -0.28 23.61
CA ALA A 349 7.58 -1.17 24.27
C ALA A 349 7.11 -1.62 25.66
N ALA A 350 6.35 -0.79 26.37
CA ALA A 350 5.77 -1.14 27.66
C ALA A 350 4.64 -2.19 27.55
N ARG A 351 4.04 -2.36 26.36
CA ARG A 351 2.96 -3.33 26.08
C ARG A 351 3.46 -4.70 25.59
N ARG A 352 4.76 -4.99 25.72
CA ARG A 352 5.28 -6.32 25.40
C ARG A 352 4.99 -7.30 26.55
N PRO A 353 4.77 -8.60 26.24
CA PRO A 353 4.74 -9.63 27.25
C PRO A 353 6.05 -9.61 28.06
N ARG A 354 5.95 -9.68 29.40
CA ARG A 354 7.10 -10.01 30.27
C ARG A 354 7.61 -11.40 29.89
N GLU A 355 8.89 -11.64 30.16
CA GLU A 355 9.64 -12.86 29.84
C GLU A 355 8.76 -14.10 29.66
N THR A 356 8.80 -14.64 28.46
CA THR A 356 7.90 -15.68 28.05
C THR A 356 8.56 -17.04 28.13
N GLN A 357 7.95 -17.96 28.86
CA GLN A 357 8.35 -19.36 28.79
C GLN A 357 7.77 -20.01 27.53
N PRO A 358 8.53 -20.86 26.83
CA PRO A 358 8.00 -21.60 25.69
C PRO A 358 6.84 -22.51 26.14
N LEU A 359 5.77 -22.52 25.36
CA LEU A 359 4.68 -23.47 25.54
C LEU A 359 5.08 -24.82 24.94
N THR A 360 4.75 -25.91 25.63
CA THR A 360 4.81 -27.29 25.12
C THR A 360 3.43 -27.91 25.25
N SER A 361 3.12 -28.92 24.44
CA SER A 361 1.80 -29.59 24.47
C SER A 361 1.46 -30.18 25.84
N ASP A 362 2.47 -30.66 26.59
CA ASP A 362 2.29 -31.19 27.96
C ASP A 362 1.65 -30.17 28.92
N VAL A 363 1.89 -28.87 28.71
CA VAL A 363 1.30 -27.81 29.54
C VAL A 363 -0.20 -27.76 29.36
N LEU A 364 -0.71 -28.03 28.16
CA LEU A 364 -2.15 -27.99 27.85
C LEU A 364 -2.91 -29.24 28.31
N ALA A 365 -2.24 -30.20 28.94
CA ALA A 365 -2.85 -31.32 29.65
C ALA A 365 -3.16 -31.00 31.13
N ALA A 366 -2.69 -29.86 31.65
CA ALA A 366 -2.98 -29.42 33.02
C ALA A 366 -4.34 -28.68 33.09
N PRO A 367 -5.03 -28.69 34.24
CA PRO A 367 -6.33 -28.03 34.38
C PRO A 367 -6.23 -26.52 34.17
N LEU A 368 -7.27 -25.93 33.57
CA LEU A 368 -7.44 -24.49 33.42
C LEU A 368 -8.22 -23.95 34.61
N SER A 369 -7.63 -23.00 35.33
CA SER A 369 -8.22 -22.34 36.50
C SER A 369 -8.30 -20.84 36.28
N ALA A 370 -9.50 -20.28 36.43
CA ALA A 370 -9.75 -18.84 36.44
C ALA A 370 -10.19 -18.40 37.83
N GLU A 371 -9.60 -17.30 38.32
CA GLU A 371 -9.88 -16.75 39.66
C GLU A 371 -10.24 -15.27 39.55
N GLY A 372 -11.53 -14.94 39.76
CA GLY A 372 -12.02 -13.56 39.84
C GLY A 372 -11.75 -12.72 38.60
N VAL A 373 -11.73 -13.35 37.43
CA VAL A 373 -11.23 -12.76 36.20
C VAL A 373 -12.18 -11.68 35.68
N ALA A 374 -11.60 -10.53 35.32
CA ALA A 374 -12.27 -9.50 34.56
C ALA A 374 -11.47 -9.16 33.29
N ALA A 375 -12.17 -8.82 32.22
CA ALA A 375 -11.56 -8.39 30.96
C ALA A 375 -12.50 -7.45 30.19
N PHE A 376 -11.91 -6.72 29.26
CA PHE A 376 -12.58 -5.74 28.42
C PHE A 376 -12.06 -5.86 26.99
N ASP A 377 -12.98 -5.94 26.02
CA ASP A 377 -12.62 -5.88 24.61
C ASP A 377 -12.57 -4.41 24.15
N PRO A 378 -11.38 -3.89 23.78
CA PRO A 378 -11.22 -2.51 23.36
C PRO A 378 -11.89 -2.18 22.02
N VAL A 379 -12.28 -3.19 21.23
CA VAL A 379 -12.93 -3.00 19.93
C VAL A 379 -14.45 -2.90 20.10
N SER A 380 -15.08 -3.90 20.72
CA SER A 380 -16.54 -3.92 20.90
C SER A 380 -17.04 -3.11 22.10
N GLY A 381 -16.19 -2.81 23.08
CA GLY A 381 -16.58 -2.19 24.34
C GLY A 381 -17.26 -3.14 25.33
N LEU A 382 -17.37 -4.44 25.01
CA LEU A 382 -17.93 -5.45 25.89
C LEU A 382 -16.97 -5.81 27.03
N ARG A 383 -17.53 -6.31 28.13
CA ARG A 383 -16.77 -6.70 29.33
C ARG A 383 -17.25 -8.00 29.95
N VAL A 384 -16.36 -8.63 30.69
CA VAL A 384 -16.66 -9.73 31.61
C VAL A 384 -16.02 -9.45 32.97
N SER A 385 -16.66 -9.85 34.06
CA SER A 385 -16.22 -9.57 35.43
C SER A 385 -16.53 -10.71 36.39
N GLY A 386 -15.57 -10.99 37.29
CA GLY A 386 -15.75 -11.93 38.40
C GLY A 386 -15.84 -13.40 37.99
N VAL A 387 -15.23 -13.79 36.86
CA VAL A 387 -15.29 -15.18 36.39
C VAL A 387 -14.32 -16.05 37.18
N SER A 388 -14.86 -17.02 37.91
CA SER A 388 -14.08 -18.06 38.58
C SER A 388 -14.57 -19.44 38.14
N LEU A 389 -13.68 -20.28 37.60
CA LEU A 389 -14.03 -21.62 37.13
C LEU A 389 -12.79 -22.50 36.96
N ASP A 390 -12.98 -23.82 37.14
CA ASP A 390 -11.96 -24.85 36.94
C ASP A 390 -12.42 -25.88 35.90
N ILE A 391 -11.59 -26.09 34.87
CA ILE A 391 -11.85 -26.99 33.75
C ILE A 391 -10.68 -27.98 33.61
N PRO A 392 -10.91 -29.30 33.73
CA PRO A 392 -9.88 -30.27 33.40
C PRO A 392 -9.63 -30.25 31.89
N LEU A 393 -8.38 -30.10 31.47
CA LEU A 393 -8.00 -30.21 30.06
C LEU A 393 -7.41 -31.61 29.77
N PRO A 394 -7.57 -32.14 28.55
CA PRO A 394 -8.36 -31.61 27.45
C PRO A 394 -9.88 -31.71 27.69
N ALA A 395 -10.64 -30.71 27.24
CA ALA A 395 -12.10 -30.72 27.32
C ALA A 395 -12.76 -29.94 26.19
N HIS A 396 -14.01 -30.32 25.88
CA HIS A 396 -14.90 -29.59 24.98
C HIS A 396 -15.92 -28.80 25.81
N VAL A 397 -15.89 -27.47 25.68
CA VAL A 397 -16.59 -26.52 26.53
C VAL A 397 -17.41 -25.56 25.68
N ALA A 398 -18.71 -25.47 25.96
CA ALA A 398 -19.63 -24.51 25.35
C ALA A 398 -19.82 -23.30 26.27
N LEU A 399 -19.46 -22.12 25.78
CA LEU A 399 -19.66 -20.83 26.44
C LEU A 399 -21.00 -20.26 25.97
N ILE A 400 -22.03 -20.42 26.78
CA ILE A 400 -23.42 -20.12 26.40
C ILE A 400 -23.80 -18.71 26.86
N GLY A 401 -24.27 -17.87 25.95
CA GLY A 401 -24.83 -16.57 26.29
C GLY A 401 -25.18 -15.71 25.07
N ASP A 402 -26.12 -14.79 25.26
CA ASP A 402 -26.51 -13.82 24.23
C ASP A 402 -25.40 -12.80 23.92
N SER A 403 -25.55 -12.05 22.83
CA SER A 403 -24.66 -10.94 22.49
C SER A 403 -24.54 -9.96 23.66
N GLY A 404 -23.31 -9.66 24.07
CA GLY A 404 -23.03 -8.79 25.23
C GLY A 404 -23.12 -9.47 26.61
N SER A 405 -23.37 -10.78 26.68
CA SER A 405 -23.35 -11.56 27.94
C SER A 405 -21.96 -11.63 28.59
N GLY A 406 -20.89 -11.42 27.81
CA GLY A 406 -19.49 -11.58 28.23
C GLY A 406 -18.84 -12.90 27.79
N ALA A 407 -19.58 -13.83 27.17
CA ALA A 407 -19.05 -15.11 26.68
C ALA A 407 -17.95 -14.93 25.63
N GLU A 408 -18.19 -14.10 24.61
CA GLU A 408 -17.19 -13.74 23.59
C GLU A 408 -15.98 -13.03 24.19
N VAL A 409 -16.20 -12.21 25.23
CA VAL A 409 -15.12 -11.52 25.93
C VAL A 409 -14.22 -12.53 26.66
N PHE A 410 -14.82 -13.51 27.31
CA PHE A 410 -14.07 -14.58 27.96
C PHE A 410 -13.36 -15.48 26.93
N ALA A 411 -13.98 -15.79 25.79
CA ALA A 411 -13.35 -16.52 24.71
C ALA A 411 -12.13 -15.77 24.13
N GLY A 412 -12.25 -14.47 23.84
CA GLY A 412 -11.13 -13.67 23.36
C GLY A 412 -9.97 -13.60 24.37
N LEU A 413 -10.25 -13.59 25.67
CA LEU A 413 -9.24 -13.67 26.72
C LEU A 413 -8.50 -15.03 26.71
N LEU A 414 -9.24 -16.15 26.61
CA LEU A 414 -8.66 -17.50 26.48
C LEU A 414 -7.82 -17.63 25.20
N GLY A 415 -8.30 -17.06 24.08
CA GLY A 415 -7.61 -17.01 22.80
C GLY A 415 -6.38 -16.09 22.79
N GLY A 416 -6.32 -15.12 23.70
CA GLY A 416 -5.21 -14.18 23.84
C GLY A 416 -5.33 -12.91 23.01
N ALA A 417 -6.55 -12.57 22.58
CA ALA A 417 -6.85 -11.32 21.88
C ALA A 417 -6.56 -10.09 22.75
N TYR A 418 -6.81 -10.20 24.06
CA TYR A 418 -6.50 -9.19 25.08
C TYR A 418 -6.16 -9.86 26.42
N ASP A 419 -5.61 -9.07 27.36
CA ASP A 419 -5.22 -9.53 28.69
C ASP A 419 -6.33 -9.27 29.72
N ALA A 420 -6.26 -9.98 30.85
CA ALA A 420 -7.17 -9.77 31.97
C ALA A 420 -6.89 -8.41 32.64
N THR A 421 -7.95 -7.67 32.96
CA THR A 421 -7.88 -6.40 33.69
C THR A 421 -7.83 -6.60 35.20
N ALA A 422 -8.37 -7.71 35.69
CA ALA A 422 -8.28 -8.17 37.08
C ALA A 422 -8.35 -9.71 37.15
N GLY A 423 -7.90 -10.28 38.27
CA GLY A 423 -7.84 -11.73 38.45
C GLY A 423 -6.71 -12.40 37.66
N SER A 424 -6.73 -13.74 37.60
CA SER A 424 -5.74 -14.51 36.84
C SER A 424 -6.35 -15.76 36.19
N ILE A 425 -5.80 -16.17 35.05
CA ILE A 425 -6.08 -17.47 34.42
C ILE A 425 -4.77 -18.24 34.40
N ARG A 426 -4.81 -19.51 34.82
CA ARG A 426 -3.66 -20.40 34.87
C ARG A 426 -4.00 -21.71 34.16
N ILE A 427 -2.98 -22.33 33.59
CA ILE A 427 -3.03 -23.71 33.10
C ILE A 427 -2.00 -24.49 33.92
N GLY A 428 -2.48 -25.35 34.80
CA GLY A 428 -1.72 -25.84 35.94
C GLY A 428 -1.18 -24.66 36.77
N GLU A 429 0.14 -24.66 37.01
CA GLU A 429 0.81 -23.59 37.76
C GLU A 429 1.17 -22.35 36.92
N ARG A 430 0.93 -22.38 35.60
CA ARG A 430 1.44 -21.35 34.69
C ARG A 430 0.37 -20.31 34.36
N PRO A 431 0.59 -19.01 34.62
CA PRO A 431 -0.33 -17.96 34.17
C PRO A 431 -0.43 -17.93 32.64
N LEU A 432 -1.65 -17.92 32.11
CA LEU A 432 -1.93 -17.93 30.66
C LEU A 432 -1.25 -16.75 29.95
N GLN A 433 -1.11 -15.61 30.62
CA GLN A 433 -0.46 -14.39 30.09
C GLN A 433 1.07 -14.53 29.95
N SER A 434 1.70 -15.41 30.75
CA SER A 434 3.16 -15.65 30.75
C SER A 434 3.64 -16.59 29.63
N ILE A 435 2.69 -17.20 28.92
CA ILE A 435 2.96 -18.16 27.85
C ILE A 435 3.35 -17.42 26.56
N ALA A 436 4.46 -17.87 25.93
CA ALA A 436 5.14 -17.15 24.85
C ALA A 436 4.28 -16.70 23.68
N GLY A 437 4.27 -15.38 23.44
CA GLY A 437 3.53 -14.73 22.36
C GLY A 437 3.79 -15.29 20.96
N PRO A 438 5.04 -15.56 20.53
CA PRO A 438 5.30 -16.08 19.19
C PRO A 438 4.90 -17.55 18.99
N THR A 439 4.96 -18.37 20.04
CA THR A 439 4.65 -19.80 19.94
C THR A 439 3.22 -20.12 20.34
N ARG A 440 2.54 -19.26 21.12
CA ARG A 440 1.14 -19.45 21.55
C ARG A 440 0.21 -19.78 20.38
N PRO A 441 0.24 -19.08 19.22
CA PRO A 441 -0.64 -19.39 18.09
C PRO A 441 -0.45 -20.78 17.47
N LYS A 442 0.66 -21.49 17.78
CA LYS A 442 0.87 -22.88 17.36
C LYS A 442 0.06 -23.87 18.19
N PHE A 443 -0.17 -23.54 19.46
CA PHE A 443 -0.80 -24.44 20.43
C PHE A 443 -2.23 -24.01 20.77
N ILE A 444 -2.48 -22.71 20.86
CA ILE A 444 -3.79 -22.11 21.13
C ILE A 444 -4.18 -21.26 19.92
N ALA A 445 -5.19 -21.69 19.18
CA ALA A 445 -5.75 -20.90 18.08
C ALA A 445 -7.03 -20.20 18.52
N TYR A 446 -7.25 -18.99 18.02
CA TYR A 446 -8.44 -18.20 18.26
C TYR A 446 -9.07 -17.82 16.92
N ALA A 447 -10.29 -18.31 16.69
CA ALA A 447 -11.13 -17.94 15.55
C ALA A 447 -12.28 -17.08 16.08
N GLY A 448 -12.20 -15.77 15.90
CA GLY A 448 -13.20 -14.84 16.44
C GLY A 448 -12.80 -13.37 16.34
N GLY A 449 -13.76 -12.49 16.60
CA GLY A 449 -13.63 -11.04 16.37
C GLY A 449 -13.94 -10.65 14.93
N ALA A 450 -13.38 -9.53 14.45
CA ALA A 450 -13.54 -9.12 13.05
C ALA A 450 -12.61 -9.98 12.15
N PRO A 451 -13.16 -10.81 11.24
CA PRO A 451 -12.36 -11.72 10.44
C PRO A 451 -11.43 -10.94 9.50
N ILE A 452 -10.17 -11.37 9.44
CA ILE A 452 -9.15 -10.75 8.59
C ILE A 452 -9.08 -11.51 7.28
N ILE A 453 -9.27 -10.78 6.17
CA ILE A 453 -9.03 -11.26 4.82
C ILE A 453 -7.80 -10.56 4.27
N LEU A 454 -6.80 -11.34 3.89
CA LEU A 454 -5.58 -10.85 3.27
C LEU A 454 -5.80 -10.74 1.76
N ALA A 455 -5.25 -9.67 1.17
CA ALA A 455 -5.11 -9.61 -0.28
C ALA A 455 -4.14 -10.72 -0.74
N GLY A 456 -4.63 -11.63 -1.57
CA GLY A 456 -3.88 -12.82 -1.98
C GLY A 456 -4.81 -13.94 -2.40
N THR A 457 -4.28 -15.15 -2.51
CA THR A 457 -5.08 -16.36 -2.79
C THR A 457 -5.79 -16.87 -1.54
N VAL A 458 -6.79 -17.75 -1.73
CA VAL A 458 -7.41 -18.49 -0.63
C VAL A 458 -6.34 -19.30 0.14
N LEU A 459 -5.43 -19.94 -0.58
CA LEU A 459 -4.33 -20.70 0.00
C LEU A 459 -3.41 -19.83 0.87
N GLU A 460 -3.01 -18.66 0.38
CA GLU A 460 -2.19 -17.70 1.15
C GLU A 460 -2.92 -17.24 2.42
N ASN A 461 -4.24 -17.07 2.35
CA ASN A 461 -5.06 -16.74 3.51
C ASN A 461 -5.10 -17.88 4.54
N LEU A 462 -5.17 -19.14 4.10
CA LEU A 462 -5.19 -20.32 4.96
C LEU A 462 -3.82 -20.61 5.58
N GLN A 463 -2.74 -20.34 4.84
CA GLN A 463 -1.36 -20.51 5.30
C GLN A 463 -0.87 -19.40 6.24
N TYR A 464 -1.68 -18.36 6.44
CA TYR A 464 -1.33 -17.25 7.31
C TYR A 464 -1.10 -17.69 8.76
N GLY A 465 0.14 -17.55 9.23
CA GLY A 465 0.57 -17.93 10.58
C GLY A 465 1.20 -19.33 10.71
N CYS A 466 1.27 -20.11 9.62
CA CYS A 466 1.97 -21.40 9.59
C CYS A 466 2.97 -21.58 8.44
N ALA A 467 3.02 -20.65 7.48
CA ALA A 467 4.03 -20.62 6.41
C ALA A 467 5.03 -19.47 6.58
N GLU A 468 6.22 -19.61 6.00
CA GLU A 468 7.25 -18.58 5.95
C GLU A 468 7.08 -17.69 4.72
N TRP A 469 7.41 -16.41 4.83
CA TRP A 469 7.35 -15.51 3.67
C TRP A 469 8.71 -15.46 2.96
N SER A 470 8.72 -15.76 1.65
CA SER A 470 9.95 -15.76 0.85
C SER A 470 10.40 -14.33 0.49
N ALA A 471 11.71 -14.12 0.30
CA ALA A 471 12.23 -12.83 -0.17
C ALA A 471 11.77 -12.49 -1.61
N GLY A 472 11.39 -13.50 -2.40
CA GLY A 472 10.84 -13.34 -3.75
C GLY A 472 9.34 -13.02 -3.80
N GLY A 473 8.68 -13.00 -2.63
CA GLY A 473 7.22 -12.89 -2.51
C GLY A 473 6.55 -14.26 -2.38
N GLY A 474 5.41 -14.31 -1.67
CA GLY A 474 4.63 -15.52 -1.45
C GLY A 474 5.06 -16.36 -0.24
N PHE A 475 4.17 -17.26 0.17
CA PHE A 475 4.39 -18.20 1.26
C PHE A 475 5.16 -19.45 0.81
N VAL A 476 6.10 -19.92 1.62
CA VAL A 476 6.91 -21.14 1.46
C VAL A 476 6.88 -21.95 2.76
N HIS A 477 7.17 -23.24 2.67
CA HIS A 477 7.20 -24.15 3.84
C HIS A 477 5.89 -24.16 4.67
N GLY A 478 4.74 -23.95 4.03
CA GLY A 478 3.44 -24.08 4.66
C GLY A 478 3.01 -25.55 4.87
N PRO A 479 1.86 -25.78 5.52
CA PRO A 479 1.26 -27.10 5.62
C PRO A 479 1.11 -27.76 4.25
N ASP A 480 1.18 -29.09 4.23
CA ASP A 480 0.90 -29.84 3.01
C ASP A 480 -0.55 -29.65 2.56
N ARG A 481 -0.79 -29.96 1.30
CA ARG A 481 -2.10 -29.78 0.67
C ARG A 481 -3.21 -30.55 1.40
N ALA A 482 -2.92 -31.77 1.85
CA ALA A 482 -3.87 -32.60 2.58
C ALA A 482 -4.32 -31.94 3.89
N THR A 483 -3.40 -31.31 4.64
CA THR A 483 -3.74 -30.58 5.87
C THR A 483 -4.61 -29.36 5.58
N ILE A 484 -4.35 -28.63 4.49
CA ILE A 484 -5.17 -27.48 4.10
C ILE A 484 -6.58 -27.91 3.71
N GLU A 485 -6.71 -28.96 2.90
CA GLU A 485 -8.01 -29.49 2.47
C GLU A 485 -8.82 -30.05 3.66
N GLU A 486 -8.15 -30.74 4.60
CA GLU A 486 -8.76 -31.18 5.85
C GLU A 486 -9.31 -29.99 6.66
N ALA A 487 -8.53 -28.92 6.80
CA ALA A 487 -8.93 -27.73 7.54
C ALA A 487 -10.14 -27.02 6.89
N VAL A 488 -10.14 -26.91 5.56
CA VAL A 488 -11.26 -26.37 4.77
C VAL A 488 -12.55 -27.17 5.00
N ARG A 489 -12.44 -28.50 4.93
CA ARG A 489 -13.58 -29.41 5.14
C ARG A 489 -14.13 -29.35 6.58
N VAL A 490 -13.26 -29.36 7.59
CA VAL A 490 -13.69 -29.29 8.99
C VAL A 490 -14.41 -27.96 9.27
N ALA A 491 -13.90 -26.85 8.74
CA ALA A 491 -14.52 -25.53 8.85
C ALA A 491 -15.84 -25.38 8.07
N GLY A 492 -16.16 -26.28 7.13
CA GLY A 492 -17.32 -26.16 6.25
C GLY A 492 -17.15 -25.08 5.17
N LEU A 493 -15.92 -24.93 4.66
CA LEU A 493 -15.56 -24.00 3.59
C LEU A 493 -15.36 -24.72 2.24
N ASP A 494 -15.55 -26.03 2.21
CA ASP A 494 -15.43 -26.91 1.05
C ASP A 494 -16.28 -26.44 -0.13
N ASP A 495 -17.57 -26.20 0.07
CA ASP A 495 -18.46 -25.71 -0.99
C ASP A 495 -18.00 -24.36 -1.57
N ALA A 496 -17.50 -23.46 -0.72
CA ALA A 496 -17.06 -22.13 -1.14
C ALA A 496 -15.74 -22.20 -1.94
N VAL A 497 -14.79 -23.02 -1.49
CA VAL A 497 -13.54 -23.28 -2.23
C VAL A 497 -13.85 -23.98 -3.55
N TYR A 498 -14.76 -24.94 -3.56
CA TYR A 498 -15.17 -25.64 -4.77
C TYR A 498 -15.86 -24.71 -5.77
N ALA A 499 -16.77 -23.86 -5.31
CA ALA A 499 -17.42 -22.84 -6.14
C ALA A 499 -16.42 -21.84 -6.72
N LEU A 500 -15.44 -21.39 -5.94
CA LEU A 500 -14.34 -20.57 -6.45
C LEU A 500 -13.52 -21.30 -7.50
N GLY A 501 -13.25 -22.60 -7.32
CA GLY A 501 -12.52 -23.41 -8.29
C GLY A 501 -13.26 -23.57 -9.62
N LEU A 502 -14.58 -23.74 -9.57
CA LEU A 502 -15.43 -23.77 -10.75
C LEU A 502 -15.48 -22.40 -11.46
N ALA A 503 -15.47 -21.30 -10.71
CA ALA A 503 -15.47 -19.95 -11.24
C ALA A 503 -14.09 -19.48 -11.75
N ALA A 504 -13.01 -20.11 -11.30
CA ALA A 504 -11.65 -19.75 -11.68
C ALA A 504 -11.34 -20.08 -13.14
N THR A 505 -10.43 -19.31 -13.73
CA THR A 505 -9.86 -19.58 -15.05
C THR A 505 -8.77 -20.64 -14.95
N VAL A 506 -8.61 -21.44 -16.00
CA VAL A 506 -7.59 -22.49 -16.07
C VAL A 506 -6.31 -21.91 -16.70
N GLU A 507 -5.49 -21.22 -15.91
CA GLU A 507 -4.23 -20.62 -16.39
C GLU A 507 -3.23 -21.68 -16.90
N ASN A 508 -3.20 -22.86 -16.29
CA ASN A 508 -2.36 -24.00 -16.70
C ASN A 508 -2.97 -24.81 -17.88
N GLY A 509 -3.87 -24.23 -18.66
CA GLY A 509 -4.44 -24.86 -19.86
C GLY A 509 -3.40 -25.20 -20.94
N ASP A 510 -2.16 -24.74 -20.77
CA ASP A 510 -1.01 -25.08 -21.62
C ASP A 510 -0.44 -26.48 -21.34
N ASP A 511 -0.73 -27.06 -20.17
CA ASP A 511 -0.42 -28.47 -19.90
C ASP A 511 -1.37 -29.36 -20.72
N PRO A 512 -0.87 -30.11 -21.72
CA PRO A 512 -1.72 -30.94 -22.59
C PRO A 512 -2.52 -31.99 -21.81
N GLN A 513 -2.02 -32.46 -20.66
CA GLN A 513 -2.72 -33.46 -19.85
C GLN A 513 -3.94 -32.87 -19.14
N THR A 514 -3.78 -31.71 -18.50
CA THR A 514 -4.89 -30.98 -17.87
C THR A 514 -5.94 -30.60 -18.91
N ALA A 515 -5.51 -30.11 -20.09
CA ALA A 515 -6.41 -29.79 -21.18
C ALA A 515 -7.25 -30.99 -21.63
N ALA A 516 -6.60 -32.14 -21.88
CA ALA A 516 -7.28 -33.37 -22.28
C ALA A 516 -8.29 -33.85 -21.23
N ARG A 517 -7.96 -33.75 -19.94
CA ARG A 517 -8.87 -34.16 -18.84
C ARG A 517 -10.12 -33.28 -18.77
N VAL A 518 -9.96 -31.95 -18.88
CA VAL A 518 -11.11 -31.02 -18.89
C VAL A 518 -12.00 -31.25 -20.10
N ILE A 519 -11.42 -31.49 -21.28
CA ILE A 519 -12.19 -31.81 -22.50
C ILE A 519 -12.91 -33.15 -22.37
N ALA A 520 -12.28 -34.17 -21.76
CA ALA A 520 -12.94 -35.44 -21.49
C ALA A 520 -14.12 -35.26 -20.52
N ALA A 521 -13.95 -34.46 -19.46
CA ALA A 521 -15.02 -34.16 -18.52
C ALA A 521 -16.15 -33.32 -19.13
N ARG A 522 -15.85 -32.40 -20.05
CA ARG A 522 -16.86 -31.69 -20.85
C ARG A 522 -17.79 -32.66 -21.57
N ARG A 523 -17.24 -33.72 -22.19
CA ARG A 523 -18.03 -34.76 -22.86
C ARG A 523 -18.89 -35.53 -21.85
N ALA A 524 -18.30 -35.92 -20.72
CA ALA A 524 -19.01 -36.62 -19.66
C ALA A 524 -20.15 -35.79 -19.05
N VAL A 525 -19.98 -34.47 -18.86
CA VAL A 525 -21.02 -33.57 -18.35
C VAL A 525 -22.19 -33.53 -19.31
N ARG A 526 -21.93 -33.47 -20.62
CA ARG A 526 -22.99 -33.50 -21.64
C ARG A 526 -23.77 -34.82 -21.64
N GLU A 527 -23.07 -35.96 -21.56
CA GLU A 527 -23.70 -37.28 -21.46
C GLU A 527 -24.52 -37.42 -20.17
N GLU A 528 -24.05 -36.86 -19.05
CA GLU A 528 -24.76 -36.83 -17.78
C GLU A 528 -26.04 -35.98 -17.86
N LEU A 529 -25.96 -34.80 -18.48
CA LEU A 529 -27.11 -33.94 -18.72
C LEU A 529 -28.17 -34.63 -19.58
N GLU A 530 -27.77 -35.35 -20.63
CA GLU A 530 -28.68 -36.15 -21.44
C GLU A 530 -29.33 -37.26 -20.62
N ARG A 531 -28.54 -38.03 -19.86
CA ARG A 531 -29.03 -39.15 -19.05
C ARG A 531 -29.97 -38.72 -17.92
N ALA A 532 -29.72 -37.55 -17.32
CA ALA A 532 -30.55 -36.96 -16.28
C ALA A 532 -31.81 -36.27 -16.82
N GLY A 533 -32.06 -36.32 -18.13
CA GLY A 533 -33.18 -35.60 -18.77
C GLY A 533 -33.06 -34.07 -18.61
N ALA A 534 -31.84 -33.57 -18.45
CA ALA A 534 -31.50 -32.19 -18.14
C ALA A 534 -30.84 -31.47 -19.33
N ALA A 535 -30.74 -32.09 -20.50
CA ALA A 535 -30.16 -31.49 -21.71
C ALA A 535 -30.82 -30.16 -22.10
N ALA A 536 -32.15 -30.04 -21.90
CA ALA A 536 -32.89 -28.80 -22.18
C ALA A 536 -32.54 -27.62 -21.24
N LEU A 537 -31.78 -27.86 -20.16
CA LEU A 537 -31.34 -26.82 -19.23
C LEU A 537 -30.12 -26.04 -19.73
N VAL A 538 -29.50 -26.48 -20.81
CA VAL A 538 -28.26 -25.91 -21.34
C VAL A 538 -28.42 -25.73 -22.84
N ASP A 539 -28.21 -24.50 -23.32
CA ASP A 539 -28.07 -24.21 -24.74
C ASP A 539 -26.58 -24.34 -25.12
N PRO A 540 -26.17 -25.38 -25.86
CA PRO A 540 -24.77 -25.62 -26.18
C PRO A 540 -24.22 -24.56 -27.15
N PHE A 541 -22.91 -24.33 -27.10
CA PHE A 541 -22.26 -23.48 -28.10
C PHE A 541 -22.12 -24.21 -29.44
N ASP A 542 -22.82 -23.72 -30.45
CA ASP A 542 -22.71 -24.15 -31.84
C ASP A 542 -22.20 -22.99 -32.72
N PRO A 543 -21.09 -23.15 -33.46
CA PRO A 543 -20.60 -22.13 -34.39
C PRO A 543 -21.64 -21.65 -35.41
N ALA A 544 -22.57 -22.52 -35.82
CA ALA A 544 -23.58 -22.26 -36.84
C ALA A 544 -24.93 -21.76 -36.28
N ALA A 545 -25.11 -21.75 -34.96
CA ALA A 545 -26.35 -21.32 -34.32
C ALA A 545 -26.15 -20.11 -33.38
N TYR A 546 -27.24 -19.37 -33.19
CA TYR A 546 -27.32 -18.31 -32.20
C TYR A 546 -27.70 -18.91 -30.84
N ASN A 547 -26.91 -18.64 -29.81
CA ASN A 547 -27.20 -19.10 -28.45
C ASN A 547 -28.08 -18.07 -27.73
N MET A 548 -29.28 -18.49 -27.31
CA MET A 548 -30.34 -17.61 -26.79
C MET A 548 -30.07 -17.12 -25.36
N HIS A 549 -29.12 -17.76 -24.67
CA HIS A 549 -28.73 -17.47 -23.29
C HIS A 549 -27.38 -16.74 -23.19
N ALA A 550 -26.64 -16.61 -24.30
CA ALA A 550 -25.43 -15.80 -24.40
C ALA A 550 -25.72 -14.34 -24.77
N THR A 551 -24.77 -13.45 -24.47
CA THR A 551 -24.88 -12.04 -24.88
C THR A 551 -24.77 -11.88 -26.39
N VAL A 552 -25.24 -10.75 -26.93
CA VAL A 552 -25.05 -10.44 -28.35
C VAL A 552 -23.55 -10.31 -28.69
N ALA A 553 -22.74 -9.74 -27.80
CA ALA A 553 -21.29 -9.67 -27.99
C ALA A 553 -20.63 -11.06 -28.04
N GLU A 554 -21.00 -11.95 -27.12
CA GLU A 554 -20.49 -13.32 -27.07
C GLU A 554 -20.94 -14.13 -28.30
N ASN A 555 -22.16 -13.92 -28.78
CA ASN A 555 -22.65 -14.49 -30.03
C ASN A 555 -21.91 -13.94 -31.26
N LEU A 556 -21.53 -12.66 -31.26
CA LEU A 556 -20.77 -12.05 -32.34
C LEU A 556 -19.32 -12.54 -32.38
N MET A 557 -18.63 -12.58 -31.23
CA MET A 557 -17.22 -13.00 -31.16
C MET A 557 -17.04 -14.52 -31.18
N PHE A 558 -18.02 -15.27 -30.66
CA PHE A 558 -17.92 -16.70 -30.34
C PHE A 558 -16.68 -17.02 -29.51
N GLY A 559 -16.51 -16.22 -28.47
CA GLY A 559 -15.38 -16.25 -27.56
C GLY A 559 -15.48 -15.14 -26.53
N LEU A 560 -14.50 -15.09 -25.63
CA LEU A 560 -14.40 -14.08 -24.60
C LEU A 560 -13.21 -13.16 -24.87
N PRO A 561 -13.32 -11.86 -24.54
CA PRO A 561 -12.21 -10.93 -24.71
C PRO A 561 -11.09 -11.24 -23.72
N VAL A 562 -9.84 -11.08 -24.17
CA VAL A 562 -8.63 -11.16 -23.36
C VAL A 562 -8.03 -9.76 -23.28
N GLY A 563 -7.99 -9.19 -22.07
CA GLY A 563 -7.57 -7.81 -21.84
C GLY A 563 -8.60 -6.77 -22.31
N ASP A 564 -8.17 -5.51 -22.45
CA ASP A 564 -9.09 -4.38 -22.63
C ASP A 564 -9.50 -4.11 -24.08
N THR A 565 -8.80 -4.67 -25.07
CA THR A 565 -8.98 -4.34 -26.50
C THR A 565 -10.40 -4.58 -26.99
N PHE A 566 -10.94 -5.76 -26.68
CA PHE A 566 -12.33 -6.15 -26.96
C PHE A 566 -13.17 -6.22 -25.68
N GLY A 567 -12.68 -5.61 -24.60
CA GLY A 567 -13.40 -5.52 -23.34
C GLY A 567 -14.73 -4.78 -23.50
N GLU A 568 -15.61 -4.95 -22.53
CA GLU A 568 -16.99 -4.47 -22.56
C GLU A 568 -17.09 -2.98 -22.92
N ALA A 569 -16.23 -2.11 -22.41
CA ALA A 569 -16.26 -0.67 -22.71
C ALA A 569 -15.80 -0.31 -24.15
N ASN A 570 -14.95 -1.14 -24.77
CA ASN A 570 -14.22 -0.79 -25.98
C ASN A 570 -14.71 -1.52 -27.24
N LEU A 571 -15.45 -2.62 -27.09
CA LEU A 571 -15.86 -3.49 -28.19
C LEU A 571 -16.58 -2.74 -29.32
N ALA A 572 -17.59 -1.92 -28.99
CA ALA A 572 -18.38 -1.17 -29.97
C ALA A 572 -17.57 -0.07 -30.70
N ALA A 573 -16.63 0.56 -30.00
CA ALA A 573 -15.81 1.65 -30.54
C ALA A 573 -14.65 1.13 -31.40
N HIS A 574 -14.25 -0.13 -31.26
CA HIS A 574 -13.07 -0.67 -31.90
C HIS A 574 -13.21 -0.68 -33.45
N PRO A 575 -12.23 -0.14 -34.22
CA PRO A 575 -12.34 -0.01 -35.68
C PRO A 575 -12.59 -1.33 -36.41
N PHE A 576 -11.96 -2.42 -35.97
CA PHE A 576 -12.18 -3.76 -36.53
C PHE A 576 -13.64 -4.22 -36.36
N VAL A 577 -14.20 -4.07 -35.16
CA VAL A 577 -15.57 -4.48 -34.87
C VAL A 577 -16.55 -3.67 -35.70
N ARG A 578 -16.31 -2.36 -35.86
CA ARG A 578 -17.11 -1.50 -36.74
C ARG A 578 -17.08 -1.97 -38.19
N ALA A 579 -15.94 -2.44 -38.69
CA ALA A 579 -15.83 -2.99 -40.04
C ALA A 579 -16.62 -4.30 -40.17
N VAL A 580 -16.54 -5.21 -39.19
CA VAL A 580 -17.34 -6.45 -39.14
C VAL A 580 -18.83 -6.15 -39.12
N LEU A 581 -19.28 -5.23 -38.26
CA LEU A 581 -20.68 -4.82 -38.19
C LEU A 581 -21.15 -4.14 -39.48
N ALA A 582 -20.28 -3.41 -40.18
CA ALA A 582 -20.61 -2.78 -41.45
C ALA A 582 -20.76 -3.81 -42.58
N ALA A 583 -19.90 -4.84 -42.62
CA ALA A 583 -19.96 -5.91 -43.62
C ALA A 583 -21.32 -6.62 -43.63
N GLU A 584 -21.87 -6.91 -42.44
CA GLU A 584 -23.17 -7.59 -42.28
C GLU A 584 -24.34 -6.63 -42.01
N ASN A 585 -24.15 -5.33 -42.25
CA ASN A 585 -25.14 -4.26 -42.05
C ASN A 585 -25.74 -4.16 -40.62
N LEU A 586 -25.03 -4.66 -39.60
CA LEU A 586 -25.51 -4.78 -38.22
C LEU A 586 -25.47 -3.46 -37.43
N GLY A 587 -24.74 -2.45 -37.89
CA GLY A 587 -24.56 -1.19 -37.15
C GLY A 587 -25.88 -0.49 -36.77
N ARG A 588 -26.76 -0.21 -37.75
CA ARG A 588 -28.06 0.45 -37.49
C ARG A 588 -29.03 -0.43 -36.67
N PRO A 589 -29.21 -1.73 -36.98
CA PRO A 589 -30.04 -2.62 -36.15
C PRO A 589 -29.62 -2.63 -34.68
N LEU A 590 -28.32 -2.76 -34.38
CA LEU A 590 -27.82 -2.78 -33.00
C LEU A 590 -27.94 -1.41 -32.32
N GLU A 591 -27.73 -0.31 -33.04
CA GLU A 591 -27.97 1.05 -32.53
C GLU A 591 -29.44 1.25 -32.11
N ASN A 592 -30.38 0.85 -32.98
CA ASN A 592 -31.81 0.90 -32.68
C ASN A 592 -32.20 0.00 -31.50
N MET A 593 -31.61 -1.20 -31.44
CA MET A 593 -31.81 -2.14 -30.34
C MET A 593 -31.32 -1.54 -29.01
N GLY A 594 -30.12 -0.95 -29.00
CA GLY A 594 -29.58 -0.25 -27.83
C GLY A 594 -30.50 0.88 -27.37
N LEU A 595 -31.05 1.66 -28.30
CA LEU A 595 -31.96 2.75 -27.96
C LEU A 595 -33.27 2.24 -27.34
N ALA A 596 -33.81 1.14 -27.87
CA ALA A 596 -34.98 0.48 -27.31
C ALA A 596 -34.70 -0.03 -25.88
N ILE A 597 -33.56 -0.70 -25.66
CA ILE A 597 -33.14 -1.16 -24.33
C ILE A 597 -33.02 0.03 -23.35
N ALA A 598 -32.34 1.11 -23.75
CA ALA A 598 -32.16 2.28 -22.89
C ALA A 598 -33.51 2.89 -22.48
N ARG A 599 -34.46 3.03 -23.43
CA ARG A 599 -35.81 3.53 -23.16
C ARG A 599 -36.56 2.64 -22.17
N SER A 600 -36.68 1.35 -22.46
CA SER A 600 -37.40 0.41 -21.61
C SER A 600 -36.82 0.35 -20.19
N MET A 601 -35.50 0.45 -20.06
CA MET A 601 -34.83 0.37 -18.76
C MET A 601 -35.00 1.65 -17.95
N LEU A 602 -34.90 2.82 -18.57
CA LEU A 602 -35.15 4.09 -17.90
C LEU A 602 -36.61 4.20 -17.44
N GLU A 603 -37.56 3.71 -18.23
CA GLU A 603 -38.98 3.63 -17.87
C GLU A 603 -39.20 2.63 -16.73
N MET A 604 -38.62 1.42 -16.81
CA MET A 604 -38.81 0.37 -15.79
C MET A 604 -38.22 0.74 -14.42
N PHE A 605 -37.12 1.51 -14.38
CA PHE A 605 -36.44 1.92 -13.15
C PHE A 605 -36.68 3.39 -12.77
N GLU A 606 -37.73 4.00 -13.30
CA GLU A 606 -38.17 5.33 -12.89
C GLU A 606 -38.58 5.33 -11.40
N GLY A 607 -38.06 6.27 -10.62
CA GLY A 607 -38.35 6.37 -9.18
C GLY A 607 -37.62 5.40 -8.25
N VAL A 608 -36.75 4.51 -8.75
CA VAL A 608 -35.96 3.58 -7.92
C VAL A 608 -34.71 4.28 -7.34
N PRO A 609 -34.53 4.31 -5.99
CA PRO A 609 -33.38 4.97 -5.36
C PRO A 609 -32.07 4.20 -5.53
N GLU A 610 -30.95 4.92 -5.36
CA GLU A 610 -29.59 4.38 -5.46
C GLU A 610 -29.38 3.22 -4.46
N GLY A 611 -28.77 2.12 -4.93
CA GLY A 611 -28.47 0.95 -4.11
C GLY A 611 -29.60 -0.08 -3.96
N HIS A 612 -30.80 0.20 -4.49
CA HIS A 612 -31.92 -0.74 -4.44
C HIS A 612 -31.58 -2.08 -5.11
N PRO A 613 -31.89 -3.25 -4.48
CA PRO A 613 -31.53 -4.57 -5.02
C PRO A 613 -32.04 -4.85 -6.44
N LEU A 614 -33.24 -4.36 -6.78
CA LEU A 614 -33.82 -4.55 -8.12
C LEU A 614 -32.97 -3.92 -9.23
N PHE A 615 -32.42 -2.72 -9.01
CA PHE A 615 -31.56 -2.07 -9.99
C PHE A 615 -30.27 -2.88 -10.20
N ARG A 616 -29.70 -3.45 -9.12
CA ARG A 616 -28.47 -4.28 -9.21
C ARG A 616 -28.68 -5.61 -9.91
N GLN A 617 -29.87 -6.21 -9.82
CA GLN A 617 -30.14 -7.54 -10.39
C GLN A 617 -30.55 -7.49 -11.87
N PHE A 618 -31.20 -6.40 -12.28
CA PHE A 618 -31.88 -6.32 -13.58
C PHE A 618 -31.39 -5.16 -14.47
N SER A 619 -30.53 -4.24 -13.99
CA SER A 619 -29.98 -3.14 -14.81
C SER A 619 -28.76 -3.55 -15.67
N PHE A 620 -28.69 -3.03 -16.91
CA PHE A 620 -27.57 -3.21 -17.85
C PHE A 620 -26.46 -2.16 -17.70
N PHE A 621 -26.73 -1.11 -16.92
CA PHE A 621 -25.80 -0.02 -16.68
C PHE A 621 -25.78 0.33 -15.19
N HIS A 622 -24.64 0.81 -14.72
CA HIS A 622 -24.47 1.24 -13.33
C HIS A 622 -25.28 2.50 -13.05
N TYR A 623 -25.67 2.70 -11.79
CA TYR A 623 -26.49 3.87 -11.42
C TYR A 623 -25.84 5.20 -11.84
N GLY A 624 -24.49 5.29 -11.75
CA GLY A 624 -23.73 6.46 -12.22
C GLY A 624 -23.75 6.69 -13.75
N GLU A 625 -24.16 5.71 -14.55
CA GLU A 625 -24.30 5.81 -16.01
C GLU A 625 -25.71 6.25 -16.42
N ARG A 626 -26.68 6.25 -15.48
CA ARG A 626 -28.09 6.59 -15.73
C ARG A 626 -28.26 7.93 -16.41
N GLY A 627 -27.59 8.97 -15.93
CA GLY A 627 -27.67 10.32 -16.50
C GLY A 627 -27.21 10.38 -17.96
N ALA A 628 -26.19 9.60 -18.34
CA ALA A 628 -25.72 9.54 -19.72
C ALA A 628 -26.76 8.91 -20.67
N TYR A 629 -27.49 7.89 -20.20
CA TYR A 629 -28.58 7.28 -20.97
C TYR A 629 -29.85 8.13 -21.00
N GLU A 630 -30.14 8.89 -19.93
CA GLU A 630 -31.24 9.87 -19.90
C GLU A 630 -31.00 10.99 -20.93
N GLU A 631 -29.80 11.60 -20.92
CA GLU A 631 -29.39 12.58 -21.92
C GLU A 631 -29.41 12.01 -23.35
N LEU A 632 -29.06 10.74 -23.52
CA LEU A 632 -29.09 10.06 -24.81
C LEU A 632 -30.53 9.84 -25.29
N ARG A 633 -31.42 9.35 -24.42
CA ARG A 633 -32.86 9.18 -24.71
C ARG A 633 -33.49 10.50 -25.15
N ASP A 634 -33.23 11.58 -24.42
CA ASP A 634 -33.84 12.88 -24.66
C ASP A 634 -33.35 13.49 -25.98
N ARG A 635 -32.06 13.34 -26.30
CA ARG A 635 -31.49 13.77 -27.59
C ARG A 635 -32.04 12.98 -28.79
N HIS A 636 -32.38 11.71 -28.59
CA HIS A 636 -33.02 10.86 -29.61
C HIS A 636 -34.57 10.98 -29.64
N ALA A 637 -35.17 11.72 -28.70
CA ALA A 637 -36.61 12.02 -28.68
C ALA A 637 -36.95 13.34 -29.41
N GLY A 638 -36.00 14.27 -29.55
CA GLY A 638 -36.16 15.52 -30.30
C GLY A 638 -35.75 15.46 -31.78
N ASP A 639 -36.16 16.45 -32.57
CA ASP A 639 -35.87 16.56 -34.01
C ASP A 639 -34.39 16.84 -34.36
N LEU A 640 -33.56 17.19 -33.38
CA LEU A 640 -32.16 17.55 -33.57
C LEU A 640 -31.25 16.33 -33.36
N ARG A 641 -31.03 15.55 -34.43
CA ARG A 641 -30.02 14.47 -34.39
C ARG A 641 -28.62 15.05 -34.18
N PRO A 642 -27.84 14.55 -33.21
CA PRO A 642 -26.47 14.99 -32.99
C PRO A 642 -25.62 14.78 -34.25
N ARG A 643 -24.64 15.65 -34.50
CA ARG A 643 -23.69 15.59 -35.63
C ARG A 643 -22.25 15.47 -35.11
N GLY A 644 -21.36 14.92 -35.94
CA GLY A 644 -19.92 14.84 -35.63
C GLY A 644 -19.59 13.85 -34.50
N ALA A 645 -18.64 14.21 -33.64
CA ALA A 645 -18.10 13.33 -32.60
C ALA A 645 -19.14 12.86 -31.57
N VAL A 646 -20.16 13.67 -31.30
CA VAL A 646 -21.25 13.34 -30.37
C VAL A 646 -22.09 12.18 -30.90
N ALA A 647 -22.42 12.20 -32.19
CA ALA A 647 -23.18 11.11 -32.83
C ALA A 647 -22.40 9.78 -32.88
N ALA A 648 -21.07 9.85 -33.01
CA ALA A 648 -20.22 8.67 -32.97
C ALA A 648 -20.19 8.06 -31.56
N ARG A 649 -20.07 8.90 -30.52
CA ARG A 649 -20.09 8.47 -29.12
C ARG A 649 -21.44 7.87 -28.71
N ASP A 650 -22.54 8.50 -29.10
CA ASP A 650 -23.89 8.00 -28.80
C ASP A 650 -24.12 6.63 -29.45
N ARG A 651 -23.69 6.45 -30.72
CA ARG A 651 -23.74 5.15 -31.39
C ARG A 651 -22.95 4.10 -30.63
N ASP A 652 -21.72 4.40 -30.20
CA ASP A 652 -20.89 3.44 -29.47
C ASP A 652 -21.55 3.02 -28.16
N LEU A 653 -22.13 3.96 -27.41
CA LEU A 653 -22.88 3.67 -26.18
C LEU A 653 -24.09 2.77 -26.45
N LEU A 654 -24.88 3.07 -27.49
CA LEU A 654 -26.07 2.28 -27.85
C LEU A 654 -25.70 0.86 -28.30
N VAL A 655 -24.72 0.74 -29.20
CA VAL A 655 -24.25 -0.58 -29.68
C VAL A 655 -23.64 -1.37 -28.52
N ASN A 656 -22.93 -0.73 -27.59
CA ASN A 656 -22.41 -1.40 -26.41
C ASN A 656 -23.55 -1.89 -25.48
N LEU A 657 -24.60 -1.09 -25.30
CA LEU A 657 -25.77 -1.53 -24.54
C LEU A 657 -26.47 -2.73 -25.21
N ALA A 658 -26.57 -2.72 -26.55
CA ALA A 658 -27.05 -3.85 -27.34
C ALA A 658 -26.18 -5.10 -27.17
N PHE A 659 -24.86 -4.94 -27.06
CA PHE A 659 -23.92 -6.05 -26.84
C PHE A 659 -24.12 -6.79 -25.52
N ARG A 660 -24.61 -6.12 -24.47
CA ARG A 660 -24.89 -6.71 -23.15
C ARG A 660 -26.21 -7.50 -23.11
N TYR A 661 -27.00 -7.44 -24.17
CA TYR A 661 -28.34 -8.00 -24.20
C TYR A 661 -28.35 -9.53 -24.29
N VAL A 662 -29.27 -10.15 -23.55
CA VAL A 662 -29.58 -11.60 -23.55
C VAL A 662 -31.09 -11.78 -23.63
N GLU A 663 -31.62 -12.33 -24.73
CA GLU A 663 -33.06 -12.39 -24.99
C GLU A 663 -33.83 -13.17 -23.90
N SER A 664 -33.35 -14.35 -23.52
CA SER A 664 -34.06 -15.20 -22.55
C SER A 664 -34.19 -14.60 -21.16
N ARG A 665 -33.23 -13.75 -20.77
CA ARG A 665 -33.14 -13.14 -19.45
C ARG A 665 -33.96 -11.86 -19.37
N HIS A 666 -33.88 -11.03 -20.41
CA HIS A 666 -34.45 -9.68 -20.40
C HIS A 666 -35.80 -9.60 -21.11
N ARG A 667 -36.10 -10.52 -22.03
CA ARG A 667 -37.41 -10.73 -22.66
C ARG A 667 -38.04 -9.46 -23.25
N LEU A 668 -37.21 -8.64 -23.90
CA LEU A 668 -37.66 -7.42 -24.59
C LEU A 668 -38.15 -7.69 -26.02
N GLY A 669 -37.95 -8.89 -26.56
CA GLY A 669 -38.42 -9.27 -27.90
C GLY A 669 -37.75 -8.49 -29.02
N LEU A 670 -36.47 -8.11 -28.83
CA LEU A 670 -35.76 -7.22 -29.76
C LEU A 670 -34.95 -7.98 -30.81
N LEU A 671 -34.78 -9.29 -30.66
CA LEU A 671 -34.03 -10.13 -31.60
C LEU A 671 -34.99 -11.00 -32.45
N ASP A 672 -35.16 -10.63 -33.72
CA ASP A 672 -35.79 -11.48 -34.73
C ASP A 672 -34.81 -12.50 -35.33
N ASP A 673 -35.33 -13.51 -36.02
CA ASP A 673 -34.50 -14.60 -36.55
C ASP A 673 -33.54 -14.12 -37.66
N SER A 674 -33.91 -13.07 -38.38
CA SER A 674 -33.06 -12.42 -39.39
C SER A 674 -31.83 -11.77 -38.75
N LEU A 675 -32.01 -11.02 -37.67
CA LEU A 675 -30.92 -10.37 -36.93
C LEU A 675 -30.02 -11.40 -36.27
N LYS A 676 -30.58 -12.48 -35.70
CA LYS A 676 -29.79 -13.61 -35.15
C LYS A 676 -28.91 -14.24 -36.22
N GLN A 677 -29.46 -14.56 -37.40
CA GLN A 677 -28.69 -15.14 -38.50
C GLN A 677 -27.56 -14.22 -38.96
N ARG A 678 -27.81 -12.92 -39.05
CA ARG A 678 -26.78 -11.93 -39.44
C ARG A 678 -25.69 -11.77 -38.38
N ILE A 679 -26.00 -11.89 -37.09
CA ILE A 679 -24.99 -11.92 -36.01
C ILE A 679 -24.12 -13.18 -36.14
N VAL A 680 -24.72 -14.35 -36.45
CA VAL A 680 -23.97 -15.59 -36.70
C VAL A 680 -23.12 -15.51 -37.98
N GLN A 681 -23.59 -14.83 -39.04
CA GLN A 681 -22.78 -14.56 -40.23
C GLN A 681 -21.60 -13.62 -39.91
N ALA A 682 -21.86 -12.56 -39.15
CA ALA A 682 -20.83 -11.61 -38.72
C ALA A 682 -19.75 -12.25 -37.85
N ARG A 683 -20.09 -13.30 -37.09
CA ARG A 683 -19.12 -14.12 -36.35
C ARG A 683 -18.10 -14.81 -37.25
N ALA A 684 -18.52 -15.36 -38.38
CA ALA A 684 -17.60 -15.95 -39.34
C ALA A 684 -16.64 -14.90 -39.89
N VAL A 685 -17.18 -13.73 -40.28
CA VAL A 685 -16.40 -12.57 -40.75
C VAL A 685 -15.43 -12.07 -39.66
N PHE A 686 -15.89 -11.98 -38.41
CA PHE A 686 -15.07 -11.59 -37.26
C PHE A 686 -13.86 -12.52 -37.13
N ARG A 687 -14.05 -13.83 -37.27
CA ARG A 687 -12.96 -14.79 -37.12
C ARG A 687 -12.01 -14.78 -38.32
N GLU A 688 -12.52 -14.73 -39.55
CA GLU A 688 -11.71 -14.80 -40.76
C GLU A 688 -10.88 -13.54 -41.01
N LEU A 689 -11.42 -12.37 -40.66
CA LEU A 689 -10.76 -11.08 -40.89
C LEU A 689 -9.97 -10.57 -39.68
N LEU A 690 -9.94 -11.32 -38.56
CA LEU A 690 -9.21 -10.88 -37.37
C LEU A 690 -7.72 -10.74 -37.68
N PRO A 691 -7.12 -9.54 -37.53
CA PRO A 691 -5.69 -9.36 -37.78
C PRO A 691 -4.85 -10.23 -36.84
N ARG A 692 -3.73 -10.79 -37.32
CA ARG A 692 -2.81 -11.61 -36.50
C ARG A 692 -2.37 -10.95 -35.20
N GLY A 693 -2.22 -9.63 -35.19
CA GLY A 693 -1.85 -8.87 -33.98
C GLY A 693 -2.97 -8.79 -32.92
N LEU A 694 -4.21 -9.13 -33.27
CA LEU A 694 -5.39 -9.11 -32.40
C LEU A 694 -5.91 -10.51 -32.06
N GLU A 695 -5.35 -11.58 -32.63
CA GLU A 695 -5.74 -12.97 -32.31
C GLU A 695 -5.61 -13.27 -30.81
N ALA A 696 -4.58 -12.74 -30.15
CA ALA A 696 -4.37 -12.92 -28.71
C ALA A 696 -5.39 -12.17 -27.82
N ALA A 697 -6.18 -11.25 -28.39
CA ALA A 697 -7.17 -10.46 -27.65
C ALA A 697 -8.54 -11.15 -27.55
N VAL A 698 -8.73 -12.33 -28.13
CA VAL A 698 -9.97 -13.12 -28.04
C VAL A 698 -9.64 -14.60 -27.77
N ALA A 699 -10.23 -15.16 -26.71
CA ALA A 699 -10.22 -16.59 -26.45
C ALA A 699 -11.48 -17.23 -27.08
N PHE A 700 -11.29 -17.87 -28.24
CA PHE A 700 -12.40 -18.46 -29.00
C PHE A 700 -12.93 -19.75 -28.37
N TYR A 701 -14.25 -19.97 -28.50
CA TYR A 701 -14.85 -21.26 -28.18
C TYR A 701 -14.52 -22.29 -29.25
N ARG A 702 -13.90 -23.39 -28.83
CA ARG A 702 -13.57 -24.54 -29.68
C ARG A 702 -13.90 -25.85 -28.94
N PRO A 703 -14.60 -26.80 -29.58
CA PRO A 703 -15.00 -28.05 -28.92
C PRO A 703 -13.83 -28.89 -28.39
N ASP A 704 -12.67 -28.81 -29.04
CA ASP A 704 -11.47 -29.60 -28.71
C ASP A 704 -10.37 -28.78 -28.01
N GLU A 705 -10.67 -27.55 -27.55
CA GLU A 705 -9.73 -26.71 -26.80
C GLU A 705 -10.38 -26.11 -25.54
N ILE A 706 -9.55 -25.66 -24.60
CA ILE A 706 -9.98 -24.86 -23.45
C ILE A 706 -10.03 -23.39 -23.86
N CYS A 707 -11.15 -22.73 -23.56
CA CYS A 707 -11.24 -21.28 -23.64
C CYS A 707 -10.59 -20.66 -22.39
N ARG A 708 -9.39 -20.11 -22.53
CA ARG A 708 -8.56 -19.63 -21.40
C ARG A 708 -9.18 -18.49 -20.59
N ALA A 709 -10.00 -17.66 -21.23
CA ALA A 709 -10.69 -16.57 -20.56
C ALA A 709 -12.01 -17.01 -19.89
N ALA A 710 -12.47 -18.24 -20.14
CA ALA A 710 -13.66 -18.79 -19.51
C ALA A 710 -13.33 -19.50 -18.20
N SER A 711 -14.29 -19.54 -17.29
CA SER A 711 -14.19 -20.30 -16.05
C SER A 711 -14.08 -21.80 -16.34
N LEU A 712 -13.65 -22.60 -15.35
CA LEU A 712 -13.67 -24.05 -15.47
C LEU A 712 -15.10 -24.57 -15.70
N ALA A 713 -16.10 -24.02 -14.99
CA ALA A 713 -17.51 -24.37 -15.20
C ALA A 713 -17.97 -24.10 -16.64
N ASP A 714 -17.65 -22.94 -17.20
CA ASP A 714 -18.02 -22.59 -18.59
C ASP A 714 -17.30 -23.51 -19.60
N ASN A 715 -16.05 -23.87 -19.32
CA ASN A 715 -15.30 -24.83 -20.14
C ASN A 715 -15.88 -26.25 -20.08
N LEU A 716 -16.41 -26.68 -18.94
CA LEU A 716 -17.03 -27.99 -18.78
C LEU A 716 -18.43 -28.04 -19.39
N LEU A 717 -19.20 -26.97 -19.23
CA LEU A 717 -20.55 -26.85 -19.77
C LEU A 717 -20.54 -26.69 -21.29
N PHE A 718 -19.59 -25.89 -21.80
CA PHE A 718 -19.49 -25.51 -23.22
C PHE A 718 -20.84 -25.05 -23.82
N GLY A 719 -21.52 -24.18 -23.08
CA GLY A 719 -22.83 -23.65 -23.38
C GLY A 719 -23.27 -22.67 -22.30
N ARG A 720 -24.50 -22.18 -22.39
CA ARG A 720 -25.11 -21.30 -21.40
C ARG A 720 -26.35 -21.93 -20.79
N VAL A 721 -26.52 -21.75 -19.48
CA VAL A 721 -27.66 -22.29 -18.74
C VAL A 721 -28.94 -21.54 -19.13
N ALA A 722 -30.03 -22.28 -19.28
CA ALA A 722 -31.33 -21.76 -19.64
C ALA A 722 -31.97 -20.94 -18.51
N HIS A 723 -31.78 -19.62 -18.55
CA HIS A 723 -32.30 -18.68 -17.54
C HIS A 723 -33.84 -18.65 -17.44
N ASN A 724 -34.54 -19.14 -18.46
CA ASN A 724 -36.00 -19.20 -18.49
C ASN A 724 -36.58 -20.39 -17.71
N ILE A 725 -35.75 -21.34 -17.27
CA ILE A 725 -36.15 -22.51 -16.51
C ILE A 725 -35.76 -22.35 -15.04
N ALA A 726 -36.74 -22.40 -14.13
CA ALA A 726 -36.49 -22.27 -12.71
C ALA A 726 -35.63 -23.42 -12.18
N GLY A 727 -34.61 -23.10 -11.38
CA GLY A 727 -33.70 -24.08 -10.79
C GLY A 727 -32.71 -24.72 -11.79
N ALA A 728 -32.64 -24.25 -13.03
CA ALA A 728 -31.73 -24.79 -14.04
C ALA A 728 -30.26 -24.70 -13.60
N GLU A 729 -29.85 -23.56 -13.03
CA GLU A 729 -28.47 -23.31 -12.58
C GLU A 729 -28.04 -24.27 -11.46
N GLU A 730 -28.89 -24.43 -10.43
CA GLU A 730 -28.63 -25.35 -9.32
C GLU A 730 -28.53 -26.80 -9.80
N LYS A 731 -29.45 -27.23 -10.69
CA LYS A 731 -29.44 -28.58 -11.25
C LYS A 731 -28.23 -28.85 -12.15
N VAL A 732 -27.83 -27.88 -12.98
CA VAL A 732 -26.64 -27.98 -13.83
C VAL A 732 -25.36 -28.01 -12.99
N GLN A 733 -25.23 -27.16 -11.97
CA GLN A 733 -24.10 -27.20 -11.04
C GLN A 733 -24.01 -28.54 -10.31
N GLY A 734 -25.15 -29.10 -9.88
CA GLY A 734 -25.21 -30.43 -9.28
C GLY A 734 -24.72 -31.54 -10.21
N VAL A 735 -25.08 -31.47 -11.50
CA VAL A 735 -24.58 -32.41 -12.53
C VAL A 735 -23.08 -32.26 -12.73
N ILE A 736 -22.58 -31.02 -12.93
CA ILE A 736 -21.14 -30.75 -13.07
C ILE A 736 -20.37 -31.33 -11.88
N ALA A 737 -20.82 -31.05 -10.65
CA ALA A 737 -20.16 -31.55 -9.44
C ALA A 737 -20.22 -33.08 -9.30
N ALA A 738 -21.30 -33.73 -9.74
CA ALA A 738 -21.38 -35.20 -9.75
C ALA A 738 -20.43 -35.83 -10.78
N THR A 739 -20.36 -35.25 -11.99
CA THR A 739 -19.47 -35.74 -13.05
C THR A 739 -18.00 -35.54 -12.72
N LEU A 740 -17.63 -34.42 -12.11
CA LEU A 740 -16.24 -34.14 -11.72
C LEU A 740 -15.74 -35.13 -10.66
N ARG A 741 -16.60 -35.54 -9.73
CA ARG A 741 -16.34 -36.61 -8.76
C ARG A 741 -16.10 -37.96 -9.43
N GLN A 742 -16.90 -38.31 -10.43
CA GLN A 742 -16.74 -39.57 -11.15
C GLN A 742 -15.50 -39.61 -12.04
N THR A 743 -15.12 -38.46 -12.61
CA THR A 743 -13.97 -38.33 -13.53
C THR A 743 -12.65 -38.07 -12.81
N GLY A 744 -12.66 -37.92 -11.48
CA GLY A 744 -11.46 -37.68 -10.67
C GLY A 744 -10.85 -36.29 -10.91
N LEU A 745 -11.66 -35.29 -11.21
CA LEU A 745 -11.22 -33.90 -11.42
C LEU A 745 -11.43 -32.99 -10.22
N ASP A 746 -11.97 -33.49 -9.11
CA ASP A 746 -12.15 -32.70 -7.88
C ASP A 746 -10.83 -32.06 -7.42
N ASP A 747 -9.72 -32.79 -7.51
CA ASP A 747 -8.39 -32.28 -7.16
C ASP A 747 -8.02 -31.03 -7.98
N LEU A 748 -8.42 -30.97 -9.25
CA LEU A 748 -8.19 -29.79 -10.08
C LEU A 748 -9.05 -28.62 -9.60
N VAL A 749 -10.35 -28.86 -9.37
CA VAL A 749 -11.30 -27.83 -8.91
C VAL A 749 -10.82 -27.24 -7.59
N VAL A 750 -10.49 -28.08 -6.60
CA VAL A 750 -10.00 -27.64 -5.29
C VAL A 750 -8.70 -26.87 -5.43
N SER A 751 -7.76 -27.30 -6.30
CA SER A 751 -6.50 -26.58 -6.51
C SER A 751 -6.70 -25.19 -7.10
N LEU A 752 -7.63 -25.04 -8.04
CA LEU A 752 -7.99 -23.75 -8.63
C LEU A 752 -8.70 -22.87 -7.60
N GLY A 753 -9.59 -23.44 -6.79
CA GLY A 753 -10.29 -22.74 -5.71
C GLY A 753 -9.34 -22.21 -4.65
N LEU A 754 -8.34 -23.01 -4.26
CA LEU A 754 -7.27 -22.58 -3.35
C LEU A 754 -6.38 -21.49 -3.97
N SER A 755 -6.16 -21.53 -5.29
CA SER A 755 -5.36 -20.55 -6.02
C SER A 755 -6.14 -19.28 -6.38
N ALA A 756 -7.47 -19.29 -6.24
CA ALA A 756 -8.31 -18.16 -6.54
C ALA A 756 -7.94 -16.96 -5.67
N ARG A 757 -7.85 -15.77 -6.28
CA ARG A 757 -7.53 -14.53 -5.57
C ARG A 757 -8.78 -13.95 -4.92
N ILE A 758 -8.64 -13.57 -3.66
CA ILE A 758 -9.67 -12.83 -2.93
C ILE A 758 -9.34 -11.34 -3.07
N SER A 759 -10.01 -10.65 -3.99
CA SER A 759 -9.95 -9.19 -4.12
C SER A 759 -11.20 -8.54 -3.52
N ALA A 760 -11.16 -7.23 -3.25
CA ALA A 760 -12.30 -6.49 -2.70
C ALA A 760 -13.57 -6.57 -3.59
N ASN A 761 -13.43 -6.89 -4.88
CA ASN A 761 -14.54 -7.07 -5.81
C ASN A 761 -15.02 -8.54 -5.95
N ASP A 762 -14.18 -9.53 -5.61
CA ASP A 762 -14.46 -10.97 -5.78
C ASP A 762 -15.14 -11.61 -4.56
N MET A 763 -15.50 -10.78 -3.57
CA MET A 763 -16.06 -11.19 -2.28
C MET A 763 -17.39 -11.94 -2.35
N ARG A 764 -18.06 -12.09 -3.51
CA ARG A 764 -19.39 -12.73 -3.57
C ARG A 764 -19.40 -14.19 -3.09
N ALA A 765 -18.41 -14.99 -3.47
CA ALA A 765 -18.36 -16.42 -3.07
C ALA A 765 -17.91 -16.63 -1.62
N MET A 766 -17.18 -15.64 -1.07
CA MET A 766 -16.69 -15.65 0.32
C MET A 766 -17.53 -14.77 1.26
N ALA A 767 -18.56 -14.11 0.74
CA ALA A 767 -19.44 -13.23 1.51
C ALA A 767 -20.24 -14.03 2.54
N GLY A 768 -20.17 -13.62 3.80
CA GLY A 768 -20.80 -14.34 4.89
C GLY A 768 -20.07 -15.63 5.31
N ARG A 769 -18.92 -15.94 4.68
CA ARG A 769 -18.06 -17.09 5.00
C ARG A 769 -16.73 -16.69 5.65
N GLU A 770 -16.60 -15.44 6.07
CA GLU A 770 -15.35 -14.87 6.59
C GLU A 770 -14.93 -15.54 7.91
N ASN A 771 -15.89 -15.90 8.76
CA ASN A 771 -15.63 -16.61 10.02
C ASN A 771 -15.16 -18.06 9.77
N GLN A 772 -15.68 -18.73 8.74
CA GLN A 772 -15.24 -20.08 8.36
C GLN A 772 -13.84 -20.05 7.75
N LEU A 773 -13.48 -19.00 7.00
CA LEU A 773 -12.11 -18.81 6.52
C LEU A 773 -11.12 -18.63 7.68
N ASP A 774 -11.47 -17.82 8.68
CA ASP A 774 -10.62 -17.63 9.87
C ASP A 774 -10.51 -18.92 10.72
N LEU A 775 -11.60 -19.67 10.83
CA LEU A 775 -11.61 -20.99 11.46
C LEU A 775 -10.72 -21.99 10.70
N ALA A 776 -10.84 -22.08 9.38
CA ALA A 776 -10.01 -22.95 8.54
C ALA A 776 -8.52 -22.60 8.69
N ARG A 777 -8.19 -21.31 8.71
CA ARG A 777 -6.83 -20.82 8.99
C ARG A 777 -6.31 -21.26 10.37
N CYS A 778 -7.17 -21.26 11.38
CA CYS A 778 -6.81 -21.76 12.72
C CYS A 778 -6.57 -23.27 12.70
N LEU A 779 -7.43 -24.04 12.03
CA LEU A 779 -7.33 -25.49 11.92
C LEU A 779 -6.09 -25.95 11.14
N ALA A 780 -5.69 -25.20 10.11
CA ALA A 780 -4.48 -25.45 9.32
C ALA A 780 -3.19 -25.45 10.16
N ARG A 781 -3.20 -24.86 11.37
CA ARG A 781 -2.07 -24.83 12.31
C ARG A 781 -2.00 -26.05 13.23
N ARG A 782 -3.04 -26.90 13.25
CA ARG A 782 -3.19 -28.04 14.17
C ARG A 782 -2.98 -27.67 15.65
N PRO A 783 -3.77 -26.75 16.21
CA PRO A 783 -3.65 -26.34 17.61
C PRO A 783 -4.05 -27.47 18.57
N ASP A 784 -3.49 -27.45 19.78
CA ASP A 784 -3.88 -28.31 20.92
C ASP A 784 -5.14 -27.78 21.64
N MET A 785 -5.42 -26.49 21.51
CA MET A 785 -6.60 -25.82 22.03
C MET A 785 -7.17 -24.86 20.97
N LEU A 786 -8.42 -25.05 20.58
CA LEU A 786 -9.16 -24.14 19.72
C LEU A 786 -10.16 -23.34 20.55
N VAL A 787 -10.12 -22.02 20.41
CA VAL A 787 -11.12 -21.11 20.95
C VAL A 787 -11.86 -20.45 19.79
N ALA A 788 -13.14 -20.71 19.67
CA ALA A 788 -13.98 -20.23 18.58
C ALA A 788 -15.10 -19.33 19.11
N ALA A 789 -15.16 -18.08 18.65
CA ALA A 789 -16.18 -17.11 19.02
C ALA A 789 -16.90 -16.60 17.77
N GLY A 790 -18.23 -16.65 17.76
CA GLY A 790 -19.05 -16.13 16.66
C GLY A 790 -19.08 -17.01 15.39
N VAL A 791 -18.47 -18.19 15.40
CA VAL A 791 -18.37 -19.07 14.20
C VAL A 791 -19.69 -19.73 13.80
N THR A 792 -20.68 -19.76 14.69
CA THR A 792 -22.01 -20.35 14.48
C THR A 792 -23.10 -19.33 14.20
N GLU A 793 -22.85 -18.03 14.36
CA GLU A 793 -23.91 -17.00 14.37
C GLU A 793 -24.63 -16.79 13.03
N ASN A 794 -23.93 -17.03 11.92
CA ASN A 794 -24.46 -16.88 10.56
C ASN A 794 -24.87 -18.22 9.93
N LEU A 795 -24.95 -19.30 10.71
CA LEU A 795 -25.28 -20.64 10.24
C LEU A 795 -26.70 -21.05 10.65
N SER A 796 -27.35 -21.88 9.84
CA SER A 796 -28.58 -22.54 10.27
C SER A 796 -28.30 -23.50 11.44
N PRO A 797 -29.31 -23.85 12.27
CA PRO A 797 -29.12 -24.80 13.38
C PRO A 797 -28.51 -26.13 12.94
N SER A 798 -28.92 -26.66 11.79
CA SER A 798 -28.37 -27.90 11.23
C SER A 798 -26.91 -27.76 10.78
N GLN A 799 -26.55 -26.62 10.16
CA GLN A 799 -25.18 -26.32 9.77
C GLN A 799 -24.27 -26.11 10.99
N ALA A 800 -24.77 -25.44 12.03
CA ALA A 800 -24.07 -25.24 13.29
C ALA A 800 -23.82 -26.58 14.01
N ALA A 801 -24.83 -27.46 14.09
CA ALA A 801 -24.68 -28.81 14.65
C ALA A 801 -23.65 -29.65 13.88
N ALA A 802 -23.70 -29.62 12.54
CA ALA A 802 -22.75 -30.33 11.69
C ALA A 802 -21.32 -29.82 11.86
N LEU A 803 -21.13 -28.49 11.92
CA LEU A 803 -19.83 -27.87 12.19
C LEU A 803 -19.30 -28.29 13.57
N LEU A 804 -20.15 -28.25 14.59
CA LEU A 804 -19.77 -28.63 15.95
C LEU A 804 -19.31 -30.09 16.02
N ASN A 805 -20.05 -31.01 15.40
CA ASN A 805 -19.68 -32.41 15.37
C ASN A 805 -18.34 -32.64 14.65
N ARG A 806 -18.10 -31.97 13.51
CA ARG A 806 -16.80 -32.03 12.82
C ARG A 806 -15.67 -31.51 13.69
N LEU A 807 -15.85 -30.37 14.36
CA LEU A 807 -14.85 -29.79 15.25
C LEU A 807 -14.52 -30.70 16.43
N ARG A 808 -15.54 -31.31 17.06
CA ARG A 808 -15.35 -32.23 18.19
C ARG A 808 -14.59 -33.48 17.78
N MET A 809 -14.96 -34.11 16.66
CA MET A 809 -14.24 -35.27 16.15
C MET A 809 -12.79 -34.93 15.77
N TRP A 810 -12.57 -33.77 15.15
CA TRP A 810 -11.22 -33.35 14.77
C TRP A 810 -10.36 -33.00 15.99
N LEU A 811 -10.94 -32.42 17.04
CA LEU A 811 -10.29 -32.10 18.32
C LEU A 811 -10.38 -33.23 19.35
N ASP A 812 -10.52 -34.49 18.92
CA ASP A 812 -10.44 -35.61 19.85
C ASP A 812 -9.07 -35.62 20.55
N GLY A 813 -9.07 -35.84 21.87
CA GLY A 813 -7.88 -35.70 22.73
C GLY A 813 -7.34 -34.27 22.90
N ARG A 814 -8.02 -33.25 22.36
CA ARG A 814 -7.63 -31.82 22.40
C ARG A 814 -8.75 -30.94 22.96
N SER A 815 -8.44 -29.68 23.24
CA SER A 815 -9.39 -28.76 23.88
C SER A 815 -10.18 -27.92 22.87
N LEU A 816 -11.49 -27.80 23.09
CA LEU A 816 -12.39 -26.94 22.32
C LEU A 816 -13.13 -26.00 23.27
N PHE A 817 -13.07 -24.70 23.02
CA PHE A 817 -13.92 -23.70 23.65
C PHE A 817 -14.70 -23.00 22.55
N ILE A 818 -16.03 -23.04 22.59
CA ILE A 818 -16.87 -22.45 21.55
C ILE A 818 -17.99 -21.60 22.16
N THR A 819 -18.20 -20.38 21.64
CA THR A 819 -19.34 -19.56 22.05
C THR A 819 -20.59 -19.97 21.30
N MET A 820 -21.71 -20.07 22.02
CA MET A 820 -22.99 -20.51 21.45
C MET A 820 -24.13 -19.74 22.10
N ARG A 821 -25.21 -19.53 21.36
CA ARG A 821 -26.46 -18.96 21.90
C ARG A 821 -27.43 -20.05 22.35
N ASP A 822 -27.47 -21.14 21.60
CA ASP A 822 -28.35 -22.27 21.84
C ASP A 822 -27.64 -23.36 22.66
N ALA A 823 -28.22 -23.69 23.81
CA ALA A 823 -27.72 -24.71 24.72
C ALA A 823 -28.03 -26.14 24.24
N GLU A 824 -29.08 -26.34 23.44
CA GLU A 824 -29.49 -27.67 22.95
C GLU A 824 -28.42 -28.28 22.02
N LEU A 825 -27.71 -27.43 21.28
CA LEU A 825 -26.60 -27.86 20.44
C LEU A 825 -25.38 -28.36 21.24
N ALA A 826 -25.32 -28.11 22.57
CA ALA A 826 -24.17 -28.35 23.42
C ALA A 826 -24.29 -29.58 24.35
N GLU A 827 -25.28 -30.46 24.16
CA GLU A 827 -25.60 -31.58 25.08
C GLU A 827 -24.40 -32.43 25.51
N ASN A 828 -23.44 -32.65 24.60
CA ASN A 828 -22.26 -33.49 24.82
C ASN A 828 -21.00 -32.71 25.22
N MET A 829 -21.17 -31.47 25.67
CA MET A 829 -20.07 -30.59 26.06
C MET A 829 -20.29 -30.09 27.47
N ARG A 830 -19.20 -29.69 28.13
CA ARG A 830 -19.32 -28.97 29.40
C ARG A 830 -19.90 -27.59 29.12
N MET A 831 -20.99 -27.23 29.79
CA MET A 831 -21.70 -25.97 29.55
C MET A 831 -21.34 -24.92 30.61
N VAL A 832 -21.04 -23.70 30.16
CA VAL A 832 -20.69 -22.56 31.00
C VAL A 832 -21.55 -21.37 30.57
N TRP A 833 -22.47 -20.95 31.43
CA TRP A 833 -23.46 -19.92 31.12
C TRP A 833 -23.00 -18.53 31.55
N PHE A 834 -23.16 -17.56 30.66
CA PHE A 834 -22.85 -16.16 30.87
C PHE A 834 -24.12 -15.31 30.77
N ALA A 835 -24.27 -14.34 31.68
CA ALA A 835 -25.28 -13.30 31.58
C ALA A 835 -24.80 -12.02 32.27
N ARG A 836 -25.22 -10.86 31.75
CA ARG A 836 -24.91 -9.53 32.32
C ARG A 836 -23.42 -9.28 32.59
N GLY A 837 -22.52 -9.84 31.79
CA GLY A 837 -21.08 -9.65 31.92
C GLY A 837 -20.42 -10.52 33.01
N GLY A 838 -21.05 -11.61 33.43
CA GLY A 838 -20.50 -12.51 34.44
C GLY A 838 -20.93 -13.96 34.23
N LEU A 839 -20.27 -14.86 34.96
CA LEU A 839 -20.61 -16.28 35.01
C LEU A 839 -21.86 -16.49 35.88
N THR A 840 -22.86 -17.20 35.36
CA THR A 840 -24.09 -17.52 36.13
C THR A 840 -24.13 -18.97 36.61
N ARG A 841 -23.71 -19.92 35.76
CA ARG A 841 -23.71 -21.36 36.07
C ARG A 841 -22.60 -22.07 35.29
N SER A 842 -22.08 -23.16 35.84
CA SER A 842 -21.24 -24.14 35.13
C SER A 842 -21.82 -25.53 35.40
N GLY A 843 -21.93 -26.38 34.36
CA GLY A 843 -22.48 -27.73 34.47
C GLY A 843 -21.66 -28.74 33.67
N ALA A 844 -21.60 -29.99 34.17
CA ALA A 844 -21.03 -31.13 33.44
C ALA A 844 -21.90 -31.49 32.22
N PRO A 845 -21.37 -32.23 31.22
CA PRO A 845 -22.16 -32.66 30.06
C PRO A 845 -23.42 -33.41 30.49
N THR A 846 -24.57 -33.06 29.90
CA THR A 846 -25.83 -33.76 30.13
C THR A 846 -25.78 -35.11 29.40
N GLY A 847 -25.65 -36.20 30.15
CA GLY A 847 -25.52 -37.56 29.59
C GLY A 847 -24.67 -38.53 30.43
N VAL A 848 -24.01 -38.07 31.50
CA VAL A 848 -23.47 -38.96 32.53
C VAL A 848 -24.50 -39.07 33.65
N GLU A 849 -25.32 -40.12 33.60
CA GLU A 849 -26.09 -40.58 34.77
C GLU A 849 -25.11 -41.02 35.86
N ASN A 850 -24.64 -40.08 36.68
CA ASN A 850 -24.25 -40.40 38.03
C ASN A 850 -25.49 -40.18 38.89
N GLY A 851 -26.16 -41.29 39.19
CA GLY A 851 -27.28 -41.31 40.12
C GLY A 851 -26.82 -40.85 41.48
N GLU A 852 -27.06 -39.60 41.83
CA GLU A 852 -27.16 -39.13 43.20
C GLU A 852 -28.19 -38.00 43.24
N ASN A 853 -29.29 -38.31 43.91
CA ASN A 853 -30.47 -37.49 44.10
C ASN A 853 -30.11 -36.31 45.03
N PRO A 854 -30.48 -35.04 44.73
CA PRO A 854 -30.16 -33.93 45.60
C PRO A 854 -31.06 -33.91 46.84
N ALA A 855 -30.43 -33.77 48.01
CA ALA A 855 -31.03 -33.32 49.26
C ALA A 855 -30.45 -31.95 49.64
#